data_AF-A0A2N5V2G7-F1
#
_entry.id   AF-A0A2N5V2G7-F1
#
_cell.length_a   1.000
_cell.length_b   1.000
_cell.length_c   1.000
_cell.angle_alpha   90.00
_cell.angle_beta   90.00
_cell.angle_gamma   90.00
#
_symmetry.space_group_name_H-M   'P 1'
#
loop_
_entity.id
_entity.type
_entity.pdbx_description
1 polymer ?
#
loop_
_entity_poly.entity_id
_entity_poly.type
_entity_poly.pdbx_seq_one_letter_code
_entity_poly.pdbx_strand_id
1 'polypeptide(L)'
;MSTSDLIVRSLIPISPKSITLLDLILPPILICLSIAIFDIQYYNKKLNKLVLLNSHLFNNQTQHARFIPKKHQFNYSLIQFGVHLDHLEQHELDIPHLFRYLNNNNNNNNNKQHQNTYHLNPFTWLLNTLHIFEIKPQSYFKSSSSTPPHSIKASLFNQLETLFHIPNPDHHIGKVYLISMPTYLGFTSINPLSIYFCYEKPEESSKSARHPPLKYVILDVQNTFDERHSYLLTVGIDELTPSQSSEFQHEWIVPRAFHVSPFNDRKGSYKVSLSDPFSDTHPDQDGSDAINLKVKILLLTASGEKKFMATLRGTGVPFTARNLLGMWLRYPVVLFLTSARIIYESFKLHMGRPRLNVYPRPEPAFDPQFAATKGPNPIQQGATIGATGWQKPDWRTKWAQNIVVDYLTRRVADSHHDIVPLHPSNPTTTLSSSAEKEVSSLGSFVDLGTSSHDDDDDDDEISEDDMDRKNMQQDSSGGHITVVLQPADRTQETIVISPPHAPNEHDSVGSETLTIEYGSPSFFLDLLLYPTPSLAQLICEESEGTWKVSSVELFRRVFSEGTGAEGVYERGPVRLGRASGLLGRWINGLRSVYFRWLLAFIPAHESHTGPLRRRASWFPPPHFVPIHEPFTAPRSSPLDLPSLHASNHATSLRICLLLAHSIVAQLVYYWLFNRLLRFRFVHPTHPWLVLKRAVFHANRIPLSPSSHG
;
A
#
# COMPACT_ATOMS: atom_id res chain seq x y z
N MET A 1 -38.10 -82.56 -18.99
CA MET A 1 -39.02 -81.43 -18.68
C MET A 1 -38.77 -81.04 -17.24
N SER A 2 -38.54 -79.80 -16.84
CA SER A 2 -38.47 -78.52 -17.53
C SER A 2 -37.73 -77.57 -16.57
N THR A 3 -36.71 -76.88 -17.07
CA THR A 3 -36.02 -75.74 -16.45
C THR A 3 -36.95 -74.53 -16.41
N SER A 4 -37.94 -74.53 -15.52
CA SER A 4 -38.93 -73.45 -15.47
C SER A 4 -39.41 -73.27 -14.03
N ASP A 5 -38.57 -72.63 -13.22
CA ASP A 5 -39.00 -71.77 -12.09
C ASP A 5 -37.81 -70.98 -11.48
N LEU A 6 -36.89 -70.52 -12.34
CA LEU A 6 -36.03 -69.40 -11.98
C LEU A 6 -36.86 -68.13 -12.14
N ILE A 7 -37.42 -67.63 -11.03
CA ILE A 7 -38.04 -66.31 -10.97
C ILE A 7 -36.91 -65.28 -11.13
N VAL A 8 -36.55 -65.01 -12.39
CA VAL A 8 -35.70 -63.89 -12.75
C VAL A 8 -36.55 -62.64 -12.58
N ARG A 9 -36.43 -61.98 -11.41
CA ARG A 9 -36.94 -60.61 -11.27
C ARG A 9 -36.13 -59.75 -12.24
N SER A 10 -36.78 -59.28 -13.31
CA SER A 10 -36.21 -58.31 -14.22
C SER A 10 -35.72 -57.11 -13.39
N LEU A 11 -34.42 -56.84 -13.44
CA LEU A 11 -33.87 -55.58 -12.96
C LEU A 11 -34.71 -54.46 -13.58
N ILE A 12 -35.35 -53.63 -12.74
CA ILE A 12 -36.16 -52.52 -13.19
C ILE A 12 -35.27 -51.70 -14.15
N PRO A 13 -35.61 -51.58 -15.44
CA PRO A 13 -34.78 -50.83 -16.36
C PRO A 13 -34.84 -49.36 -15.94
N ILE A 14 -33.72 -48.87 -15.40
CA ILE A 14 -33.58 -47.45 -15.06
C ILE A 14 -33.67 -46.69 -16.39
N SER A 15 -34.79 -46.01 -16.59
CA SER A 15 -35.00 -45.18 -17.77
C SER A 15 -33.92 -44.09 -17.82
N PRO A 16 -33.27 -43.81 -18.96
CA PRO A 16 -32.29 -42.73 -19.06
C PRO A 16 -32.88 -41.34 -18.75
N LYS A 17 -34.22 -41.21 -18.71
CA LYS A 17 -34.92 -39.99 -18.27
C LYS A 17 -35.11 -39.88 -16.75
N SER A 18 -34.77 -40.90 -15.97
CA SER A 18 -34.94 -40.91 -14.50
C SER A 18 -33.67 -40.59 -13.72
N ILE A 19 -32.50 -40.48 -14.37
CA ILE A 19 -31.25 -40.08 -13.72
C ILE A 19 -31.19 -38.56 -13.76
N THR A 20 -31.41 -37.94 -12.60
CA THR A 20 -31.24 -36.49 -12.47
C THR A 20 -29.76 -36.15 -12.29
N LEU A 21 -29.38 -34.91 -12.60
CA LEU A 21 -28.03 -34.39 -12.29
C LEU A 21 -27.69 -34.57 -10.79
N LEU A 22 -28.70 -34.53 -9.91
CA LEU A 22 -28.54 -34.76 -8.48
C LEU A 22 -28.12 -36.20 -8.18
N ASP A 23 -28.64 -37.20 -8.88
CA ASP A 23 -28.28 -38.61 -8.68
C ASP A 23 -26.84 -38.92 -9.09
N LEU A 24 -26.27 -38.10 -10.00
CA LEU A 24 -24.86 -38.20 -10.40
C LEU A 24 -23.92 -37.47 -9.43
N ILE A 25 -24.38 -36.37 -8.83
CA ILE A 25 -23.55 -35.48 -7.98
C ILE A 25 -23.63 -35.87 -6.49
N LEU A 26 -24.78 -36.33 -6.02
CA LEU A 26 -25.00 -36.59 -4.59
C LEU A 26 -24.15 -37.76 -4.06
N PRO A 27 -24.01 -38.92 -4.74
CA PRO A 27 -23.17 -40.01 -4.25
C PRO A 27 -21.70 -39.62 -4.02
N PRO A 28 -20.97 -38.97 -4.97
CA PRO A 28 -19.60 -38.56 -4.72
C PRO A 28 -19.50 -37.49 -3.61
N ILE A 29 -20.47 -36.57 -3.49
CA ILE A 29 -20.49 -35.61 -2.37
C ILE A 29 -20.62 -36.33 -1.01
N LEU A 30 -21.52 -37.30 -0.90
CA LEU A 30 -21.72 -38.06 0.33
C LEU A 30 -20.48 -38.90 0.69
N ILE A 31 -19.83 -39.52 -0.30
CA ILE A 31 -18.57 -40.24 -0.10
C ILE A 31 -17.49 -39.28 0.43
N CYS A 32 -17.33 -38.11 -0.19
CA CYS A 32 -16.37 -37.10 0.26
C CYS A 32 -16.65 -36.60 1.67
N LEU A 33 -17.91 -36.32 1.98
CA LEU A 33 -18.33 -35.89 3.30
C LEU A 33 -18.10 -37.00 4.34
N SER A 34 -18.30 -38.27 3.97
CA SER A 34 -18.02 -39.40 4.86
C SER A 34 -16.52 -39.56 5.15
N ILE A 35 -15.66 -39.39 4.14
CA ILE A 35 -14.20 -39.42 4.28
C ILE A 35 -13.75 -38.25 5.17
N ALA A 36 -14.25 -37.04 4.90
CA ALA A 36 -13.91 -35.86 5.70
C ALA A 36 -14.32 -36.05 7.19
N ILE A 37 -15.52 -36.58 7.45
CA ILE A 37 -15.96 -36.88 8.83
C ILE A 37 -15.06 -37.95 9.46
N PHE A 38 -14.71 -39.00 8.73
CA PHE A 38 -13.81 -40.05 9.22
C PHE A 38 -12.44 -39.49 9.59
N ASP A 39 -11.83 -38.69 8.71
CA ASP A 39 -10.53 -38.04 8.94
C ASP A 39 -10.58 -37.14 10.17
N ILE A 40 -11.60 -36.30 10.28
CA ILE A 40 -11.80 -35.41 11.42
C ILE A 40 -11.91 -36.21 12.71
N GLN A 41 -12.73 -37.28 12.74
CA GLN A 41 -12.90 -38.10 13.94
C GLN A 41 -11.63 -38.87 14.32
N TYR A 42 -10.91 -39.41 13.34
CA TYR A 42 -9.69 -40.16 13.55
C TYR A 42 -8.58 -39.27 14.11
N TYR A 43 -8.34 -38.10 13.50
CA TYR A 43 -7.32 -37.16 13.96
C TYR A 43 -7.67 -36.49 15.28
N ASN A 44 -8.95 -36.20 15.53
CA ASN A 44 -9.37 -35.61 16.80
C ASN A 44 -9.10 -36.53 18.01
N LYS A 45 -9.05 -37.85 17.82
CA LYS A 45 -8.61 -38.80 18.88
C LYS A 45 -7.10 -38.80 19.09
N LYS A 46 -6.32 -38.44 18.07
CA LYS A 46 -4.86 -38.43 18.08
C LYS A 46 -4.29 -37.11 18.62
N LEU A 47 -5.05 -36.03 18.57
CA LEU A 47 -4.63 -34.72 19.07
C LEU A 47 -4.42 -34.75 20.59
N ASN A 48 -3.31 -34.16 21.02
CA ASN A 48 -2.99 -34.06 22.43
C ASN A 48 -3.93 -33.06 23.10
N LYS A 49 -4.78 -33.54 24.02
CA LYS A 49 -5.78 -32.72 24.71
C LYS A 49 -5.14 -31.51 25.43
N LEU A 50 -3.91 -31.64 25.93
CA LEU A 50 -3.18 -30.54 26.58
C LEU A 50 -2.76 -29.44 25.58
N VAL A 51 -2.42 -29.82 24.35
CA VAL A 51 -2.08 -28.88 23.27
C VAL A 51 -3.32 -28.08 22.87
N LEU A 52 -4.47 -28.75 22.74
CA LEU A 52 -5.74 -28.13 22.36
C LEU A 52 -6.31 -27.22 23.45
N LEU A 53 -5.97 -27.45 24.73
CA LEU A 53 -6.32 -26.58 25.84
C LEU A 53 -5.48 -25.30 25.88
N ASN A 54 -4.29 -25.30 25.28
CA ASN A 54 -3.47 -24.10 25.14
C ASN A 54 -3.89 -23.23 23.96
N SER A 55 -5.02 -23.50 23.29
CA SER A 55 -5.51 -22.69 22.18
C SER A 55 -7.03 -22.63 22.24
N HIS A 56 -7.60 -21.51 21.81
CA HIS A 56 -9.01 -21.20 22.00
C HIS A 56 -9.64 -20.54 20.78
N LEU A 57 -10.92 -20.82 20.57
CA LEU A 57 -11.78 -20.17 19.59
C LEU A 57 -12.62 -19.14 20.29
N PHE A 58 -12.47 -17.88 19.90
CA PHE A 58 -13.20 -16.77 20.48
C PHE A 58 -14.38 -16.36 19.62
N ASN A 59 -15.56 -16.36 20.23
CA ASN A 59 -16.75 -15.71 19.69
C ASN A 59 -16.88 -14.33 20.33
N ASN A 60 -16.23 -13.33 19.73
CA ASN A 60 -16.15 -12.00 20.28
C ASN A 60 -17.31 -11.12 19.82
N GLN A 61 -17.76 -10.25 20.71
CA GLN A 61 -18.60 -9.10 20.42
C GLN A 61 -17.70 -7.87 20.36
N THR A 62 -17.68 -7.26 19.18
CA THR A 62 -16.99 -5.99 18.97
C THR A 62 -18.01 -4.87 19.00
N GLN A 63 -17.79 -3.86 19.83
CA GLN A 63 -18.59 -2.64 19.86
C GLN A 63 -17.71 -1.45 19.50
N HIS A 64 -18.17 -0.64 18.56
CA HIS A 64 -17.56 0.63 18.21
C HIS A 64 -18.49 1.76 18.60
N ALA A 65 -18.04 2.65 19.45
CA ALA A 65 -18.80 3.81 19.91
C ALA A 65 -18.01 5.09 19.64
N ARG A 66 -18.53 5.93 18.75
CA ARG A 66 -18.05 7.29 18.53
C ARG A 66 -18.77 8.24 19.46
N PHE A 67 -18.02 9.18 20.04
CA PHE A 67 -18.56 10.24 20.89
C PHE A 67 -18.58 11.59 20.16
N ILE A 68 -17.49 11.89 19.44
CA ILE A 68 -17.26 13.18 18.76
C ILE A 68 -16.91 12.92 17.28
N PRO A 69 -17.34 13.79 16.34
CA PRO A 69 -18.25 14.93 16.53
C PRO A 69 -19.72 14.53 16.72
N LYS A 70 -20.06 13.28 16.43
CA LYS A 70 -21.43 12.76 16.58
C LYS A 70 -21.42 11.40 17.24
N LYS A 71 -22.38 11.18 18.14
CA LYS A 71 -22.65 9.86 18.72
C LYS A 71 -23.12 8.87 17.65
N HIS A 72 -22.40 7.77 17.53
CA HIS A 72 -22.75 6.63 16.70
C HIS A 72 -22.21 5.37 17.37
N GLN A 73 -23.01 4.31 17.43
CA GLN A 73 -22.54 3.04 17.94
C GLN A 73 -23.07 1.89 17.10
N PHE A 74 -22.27 0.84 16.97
CA PHE A 74 -22.67 -0.39 16.33
C PHE A 74 -21.87 -1.56 16.91
N ASN A 75 -22.51 -2.73 16.92
CA ASN A 75 -21.97 -3.94 17.50
C ASN A 75 -22.05 -5.06 16.48
N TYR A 76 -21.06 -5.96 16.47
CA TYR A 76 -21.06 -7.13 15.61
C TYR A 76 -20.24 -8.26 16.22
N SER A 77 -20.58 -9.49 15.85
CA SER A 77 -19.79 -10.66 16.21
C SER A 77 -18.56 -10.78 15.30
N LEU A 78 -17.44 -11.14 15.92
CA LEU A 78 -16.14 -11.35 15.31
C LEU A 78 -15.58 -12.68 15.79
N ILE A 79 -15.15 -13.53 14.86
CA ILE A 79 -14.51 -14.80 15.18
C ILE A 79 -13.00 -14.60 15.13
N GLN A 80 -12.31 -14.93 16.22
CA GLN A 80 -10.85 -14.89 16.33
C GLN A 80 -10.32 -16.17 16.96
N PHE A 81 -9.14 -16.58 16.54
CA PHE A 81 -8.44 -17.75 17.03
C PHE A 81 -7.33 -17.26 17.94
N GLY A 82 -7.32 -17.71 19.19
CA GLY A 82 -6.22 -17.52 20.14
C GLY A 82 -5.35 -18.76 20.17
N VAL A 83 -4.23 -18.73 19.47
CA VAL A 83 -3.39 -19.91 19.26
C VAL A 83 -2.03 -19.73 19.92
N HIS A 84 -1.51 -20.81 20.52
CA HIS A 84 -0.13 -20.84 21.00
C HIS A 84 0.80 -21.01 19.80
N LEU A 85 1.71 -20.07 19.57
CA LEU A 85 2.50 -20.03 18.34
C LEU A 85 3.40 -21.26 18.16
N ASP A 86 4.02 -21.78 19.23
CA ASP A 86 4.88 -22.97 19.09
C ASP A 86 4.09 -24.20 18.63
N HIS A 87 2.86 -24.39 19.14
CA HIS A 87 2.00 -25.52 18.75
C HIS A 87 1.44 -25.33 17.33
N LEU A 88 1.16 -24.08 16.95
CA LEU A 88 0.72 -23.73 15.61
C LEU A 88 1.81 -24.04 14.58
N GLU A 89 3.03 -23.59 14.82
CA GLU A 89 4.15 -23.72 13.88
C GLU A 89 4.68 -25.16 13.80
N GLN A 90 4.52 -25.94 14.86
CA GLN A 90 4.80 -27.38 14.87
C GLN A 90 3.68 -28.23 14.22
N HIS A 91 2.65 -27.60 13.66
CA HIS A 91 1.48 -28.27 13.05
C HIS A 91 0.67 -29.16 14.02
N GLU A 92 0.78 -28.93 15.33
CA GLU A 92 0.05 -29.74 16.33
C GLU A 92 -1.44 -29.35 16.42
N LEU A 93 -1.81 -28.18 15.89
CA LEU A 93 -3.20 -27.71 15.82
C LEU A 93 -3.91 -28.08 14.52
N ASP A 94 -3.20 -28.67 13.54
CA ASP A 94 -3.77 -29.00 12.23
C ASP A 94 -4.85 -30.08 12.36
N ILE A 95 -6.04 -29.77 11.83
CA ILE A 95 -7.18 -30.68 11.79
C ILE A 95 -7.60 -30.82 10.32
N PRO A 96 -7.53 -32.02 9.73
CA PRO A 96 -7.87 -32.25 8.34
C PRO A 96 -9.20 -31.61 7.95
N HIS A 97 -9.24 -30.94 6.80
CA HIS A 97 -10.40 -30.24 6.23
C HIS A 97 -10.90 -29.01 7.02
N LEU A 98 -10.70 -28.94 8.34
CA LEU A 98 -11.19 -27.85 9.17
C LEU A 98 -10.17 -26.71 9.34
N PHE A 99 -8.94 -27.03 9.72
CA PHE A 99 -7.93 -26.02 10.04
C PHE A 99 -6.53 -26.46 9.63
N ARG A 100 -5.76 -25.54 9.04
CA ARG A 100 -4.36 -25.79 8.69
C ARG A 100 -3.49 -24.55 8.80
N TYR A 101 -2.30 -24.72 9.36
CA TYR A 101 -1.21 -23.77 9.23
C TYR A 101 -0.48 -23.96 7.89
N LEU A 102 -0.36 -22.90 7.09
CA LEU A 102 0.26 -22.97 5.76
C LEU A 102 1.66 -22.35 5.79
N ASN A 103 2.69 -23.19 5.92
CA ASN A 103 4.08 -22.77 5.72
C ASN A 103 4.45 -22.83 4.23
N ASN A 104 5.12 -21.81 3.73
CA ASN A 104 5.41 -21.61 2.30
C ASN A 104 6.30 -22.71 1.68
N ASN A 105 7.07 -23.45 2.50
CA ASN A 105 7.87 -24.59 2.04
C ASN A 105 7.03 -25.83 1.66
N ASN A 106 5.79 -25.92 2.15
CA ASN A 106 4.95 -27.10 1.91
C ASN A 106 4.40 -27.18 0.48
N ASN A 107 4.42 -26.08 -0.29
CA ASN A 107 4.06 -26.13 -1.70
C ASN A 107 5.17 -26.70 -2.60
N ASN A 108 6.44 -26.62 -2.19
CA ASN A 108 7.56 -27.09 -3.02
C ASN A 108 8.11 -28.47 -2.60
N ASN A 109 8.12 -28.83 -1.30
CA ASN A 109 8.80 -30.05 -0.85
C ASN A 109 7.90 -31.15 -0.27
N ASN A 110 6.72 -30.84 0.28
CA ASN A 110 5.86 -31.87 0.90
C ASN A 110 5.01 -32.68 -0.09
N ASN A 111 5.03 -32.31 -1.38
CA ASN A 111 4.57 -33.19 -2.44
C ASN A 111 5.50 -34.39 -2.69
N LYS A 112 6.69 -34.48 -2.07
CA LYS A 112 7.62 -35.59 -2.31
C LYS A 112 7.71 -36.65 -1.21
N GLN A 113 7.44 -36.34 0.07
CA GLN A 113 7.68 -37.31 1.16
C GLN A 113 6.44 -38.00 1.74
N HIS A 114 5.22 -37.51 1.46
CA HIS A 114 3.98 -38.24 1.81
C HIS A 114 3.12 -38.64 0.60
N GLN A 115 3.56 -38.38 -0.63
CA GLN A 115 2.86 -38.82 -1.84
C GLN A 115 3.22 -40.23 -2.31
N ASN A 116 4.19 -40.93 -1.70
CA ASN A 116 4.59 -42.26 -2.19
C ASN A 116 3.57 -43.39 -1.95
N THR A 117 2.37 -43.11 -1.42
CA THR A 117 1.34 -44.15 -1.22
C THR A 117 -0.10 -43.72 -1.49
N TYR A 118 -0.36 -42.60 -2.17
CA TYR A 118 -1.74 -42.27 -2.59
C TYR A 118 -1.78 -41.94 -4.07
N HIS A 119 -2.31 -42.88 -4.84
CA HIS A 119 -2.68 -42.74 -6.24
C HIS A 119 -3.31 -41.37 -6.52
N LEU A 120 -2.89 -40.74 -7.62
CA LEU A 120 -3.47 -39.53 -8.22
C LEU A 120 -4.99 -39.68 -8.38
N ASN A 121 -5.73 -39.29 -7.35
CA ASN A 121 -7.18 -39.15 -7.40
C ASN A 121 -7.47 -37.64 -7.41
N PRO A 122 -8.05 -37.08 -8.47
CA PRO A 122 -8.37 -35.64 -8.51
C PRO A 122 -9.30 -35.24 -7.36
N PHE A 123 -10.08 -36.18 -6.83
CA PHE A 123 -10.92 -36.02 -5.65
C PHE A 123 -10.13 -35.90 -4.34
N THR A 124 -9.03 -36.65 -4.14
CA THR A 124 -8.21 -36.54 -2.92
C THR A 124 -7.37 -35.28 -2.95
N TRP A 125 -6.95 -34.80 -4.13
CA TRP A 125 -6.32 -33.49 -4.30
C TRP A 125 -7.29 -32.35 -3.96
N LEU A 126 -8.53 -32.37 -4.46
CA LEU A 126 -9.55 -31.37 -4.14
C LEU A 126 -9.86 -31.32 -2.62
N LEU A 127 -10.00 -32.48 -1.98
CA LEU A 127 -10.28 -32.55 -0.54
C LEU A 127 -9.08 -32.14 0.32
N ASN A 128 -7.85 -32.49 -0.06
CA ASN A 128 -6.65 -32.05 0.68
C ASN A 128 -6.26 -30.58 0.46
N THR A 129 -6.85 -29.89 -0.52
CA THR A 129 -6.56 -28.48 -0.78
C THR A 129 -7.55 -27.54 -0.11
N LEU A 130 -8.79 -27.96 0.13
CA LEU A 130 -9.86 -27.11 0.67
C LEU A 130 -9.92 -27.21 2.20
N HIS A 131 -9.27 -26.27 2.88
CA HIS A 131 -9.43 -26.09 4.33
C HIS A 131 -10.42 -24.96 4.62
N ILE A 132 -11.26 -25.17 5.63
CA ILE A 132 -12.25 -24.16 6.04
C ILE A 132 -11.55 -22.94 6.63
N PHE A 133 -10.61 -23.15 7.54
CA PHE A 133 -9.86 -22.10 8.22
C PHE A 133 -8.36 -22.28 7.99
N GLU A 134 -7.66 -21.17 7.78
CA GLU A 134 -6.20 -21.19 7.55
C GLU A 134 -5.52 -20.03 8.29
N ILE A 135 -4.31 -20.26 8.78
CA ILE A 135 -3.40 -19.19 9.23
C ILE A 135 -2.16 -19.23 8.35
N LYS A 136 -1.83 -18.08 7.75
CA LYS A 136 -0.72 -17.90 6.81
C LYS A 136 0.28 -16.92 7.40
N PRO A 137 1.57 -17.27 7.54
CA PRO A 137 2.60 -16.36 8.04
C PRO A 137 2.71 -15.06 7.25
N GLN A 138 2.49 -15.10 5.94
CA GLN A 138 2.48 -13.92 5.06
C GLN A 138 1.42 -12.88 5.44
N SER A 139 0.37 -13.30 6.15
CA SER A 139 -0.66 -12.40 6.67
C SER A 139 -0.20 -11.62 7.91
N TYR A 140 0.98 -11.91 8.47
CA TYR A 140 1.52 -11.31 9.69
C TYR A 140 2.90 -10.74 9.44
N PHE A 141 3.11 -9.49 9.88
CA PHE A 141 4.32 -8.71 9.61
C PHE A 141 4.67 -8.60 8.11
N LYS A 142 5.40 -7.56 7.70
CA LYS A 142 5.95 -7.47 6.33
C LYS A 142 7.43 -7.75 6.45
N SER A 143 7.91 -8.79 5.78
CA SER A 143 9.35 -9.01 5.68
C SER A 143 9.91 -8.06 4.63
N SER A 144 10.99 -7.34 4.96
CA SER A 144 11.77 -6.57 4.01
C SER A 144 12.60 -7.46 3.07
N SER A 145 12.77 -8.74 3.42
CA SER A 145 13.42 -9.73 2.57
C SER A 145 12.53 -10.17 1.41
N SER A 146 13.11 -10.39 0.24
CA SER A 146 12.46 -10.99 -0.93
C SER A 146 11.85 -12.38 -0.64
N THR A 147 12.32 -13.05 0.40
CA THR A 147 11.75 -14.30 0.90
C THR A 147 10.59 -14.04 1.87
N PRO A 148 9.40 -14.60 1.62
CA PRO A 148 8.25 -14.46 2.52
C PRO A 148 8.53 -15.12 3.88
N PRO A 149 7.97 -14.57 4.98
CA PRO A 149 8.22 -15.09 6.32
C PRO A 149 7.69 -16.52 6.46
N HIS A 150 8.49 -17.38 7.10
CA HIS A 150 8.19 -18.80 7.32
C HIS A 150 7.63 -19.09 8.71
N SER A 151 7.88 -18.21 9.69
CA SER A 151 7.45 -18.34 11.08
C SER A 151 6.91 -16.99 11.55
N ILE A 152 5.74 -17.00 12.19
CA ILE A 152 5.12 -15.81 12.78
C ILE A 152 5.91 -15.40 14.03
N LYS A 153 6.34 -16.37 14.84
CA LYS A 153 7.11 -16.13 16.07
C LYS A 153 8.46 -15.50 15.76
N ALA A 154 9.18 -16.00 14.75
CA ALA A 154 10.45 -15.42 14.33
C ALA A 154 10.29 -13.99 13.79
N SER A 155 9.25 -13.74 12.99
CA SER A 155 8.96 -12.38 12.51
C SER A 155 8.59 -11.42 13.63
N LEU A 156 7.84 -11.87 14.64
CA LEU A 156 7.56 -11.09 15.85
C LEU A 156 8.86 -10.73 16.58
N PHE A 157 9.75 -11.70 16.79
CA PHE A 157 11.02 -11.48 17.49
C PHE A 157 11.94 -10.52 16.72
N ASN A 158 12.06 -10.68 15.41
CA ASN A 158 12.78 -9.72 14.57
C ASN A 158 12.18 -8.31 14.70
N GLN A 159 10.85 -8.19 14.76
CA GLN A 159 10.22 -6.90 14.95
C GLN A 159 10.48 -6.29 16.34
N LEU A 160 10.47 -7.10 17.40
CA LEU A 160 10.81 -6.66 18.76
C LEU A 160 12.25 -6.14 18.84
N GLU A 161 13.18 -6.79 18.15
CA GLU A 161 14.58 -6.38 18.11
C GLU A 161 14.78 -5.12 17.25
N THR A 162 14.22 -5.09 16.04
CA THR A 162 14.48 -4.01 15.07
C THR A 162 13.67 -2.74 15.34
N LEU A 163 12.37 -2.84 15.63
CA LEU A 163 11.49 -1.67 15.80
C LEU A 163 11.41 -1.19 17.24
N PHE A 164 11.52 -2.10 18.21
CA PHE A 164 11.35 -1.78 19.62
C PHE A 164 12.65 -1.87 20.42
N HIS A 165 13.77 -2.20 19.77
CA HIS A 165 15.11 -2.27 20.38
C HIS A 165 15.18 -3.18 21.61
N ILE A 166 14.40 -4.26 21.63
CA ILE A 166 14.46 -5.27 22.69
C ILE A 166 15.57 -6.27 22.35
N PRO A 167 16.66 -6.34 23.14
CA PRO A 167 17.76 -7.25 22.84
C PRO A 167 17.36 -8.71 23.12
N ASN A 168 17.67 -9.61 22.19
CA ASN A 168 17.50 -11.07 22.32
C ASN A 168 16.13 -11.47 22.92
N PRO A 169 15.00 -11.13 22.25
CA PRO A 169 13.65 -11.45 22.73
C PRO A 169 13.44 -12.94 22.97
N ASP A 170 14.11 -13.77 22.17
CA ASP A 170 14.13 -15.23 22.27
C ASP A 170 14.69 -15.75 23.59
N HIS A 171 15.60 -15.02 24.26
CA HIS A 171 16.20 -15.47 25.52
C HIS A 171 15.25 -15.35 26.71
N HIS A 172 14.37 -14.34 26.73
CA HIS A 172 13.54 -14.03 27.89
C HIS A 172 12.03 -14.17 27.64
N ILE A 173 11.58 -14.28 26.39
CA ILE A 173 10.19 -14.60 26.05
C ILE A 173 10.04 -16.11 25.89
N GLY A 174 9.12 -16.70 26.64
CA GLY A 174 8.79 -18.13 26.58
C GLY A 174 7.61 -18.39 25.66
N LYS A 175 6.41 -18.40 26.26
CA LYS A 175 5.15 -18.67 25.57
C LYS A 175 4.66 -17.42 24.83
N VAL A 176 4.14 -17.62 23.63
CA VAL A 176 3.52 -16.54 22.84
C VAL A 176 2.16 -17.01 22.33
N TYR A 177 1.12 -16.24 22.63
CA TYR A 177 -0.23 -16.49 22.14
C TYR A 177 -0.63 -15.40 21.14
N LEU A 178 -1.17 -15.81 19.99
CA LEU A 178 -1.68 -14.93 18.95
C LEU A 178 -3.20 -14.99 18.94
N ILE A 179 -3.87 -13.86 19.13
CA ILE A 179 -5.31 -13.69 18.88
C ILE A 179 -5.49 -12.98 17.53
N SER A 180 -6.04 -13.69 16.54
CA SER A 180 -6.18 -13.19 15.17
C SER A 180 -7.39 -13.77 14.45
N MET A 181 -7.88 -13.09 13.42
CA MET A 181 -8.84 -13.69 12.48
C MET A 181 -8.14 -14.73 11.59
N PRO A 182 -8.78 -15.89 11.31
CA PRO A 182 -8.29 -16.84 10.33
C PRO A 182 -8.65 -16.41 8.89
N THR A 183 -7.93 -16.92 7.91
CA THR A 183 -8.37 -16.97 6.51
C THR A 183 -9.50 -17.99 6.38
N TYR A 184 -10.54 -17.67 5.59
CA TYR A 184 -11.75 -18.49 5.49
C TYR A 184 -11.99 -18.95 4.05
N LEU A 185 -12.03 -20.26 3.81
CA LEU A 185 -12.23 -20.85 2.47
C LEU A 185 -11.30 -20.24 1.41
N GLY A 186 -10.03 -20.01 1.76
CA GLY A 186 -9.04 -19.36 0.90
C GLY A 186 -9.18 -17.83 0.75
N PHE A 187 -10.27 -17.22 1.23
CA PHE A 187 -10.46 -15.78 1.25
C PHE A 187 -9.86 -15.17 2.52
N THR A 188 -8.77 -14.43 2.34
CA THR A 188 -8.14 -13.66 3.42
C THR A 188 -8.84 -12.30 3.52
N SER A 189 -9.75 -12.16 4.48
CA SER A 189 -10.32 -10.86 4.85
C SER A 189 -9.25 -9.97 5.49
N ILE A 190 -9.46 -8.65 5.45
CA ILE A 190 -8.70 -7.70 6.27
C ILE A 190 -8.81 -8.13 7.74
N ASN A 191 -7.66 -8.24 8.40
CA ASN A 191 -7.54 -8.56 9.82
C ASN A 191 -7.14 -7.29 10.58
N PRO A 192 -8.11 -6.49 11.07
CA PRO A 192 -7.84 -5.13 11.52
C PRO A 192 -6.95 -5.05 12.77
N LEU A 193 -6.92 -6.12 13.58
CA LEU A 193 -6.15 -6.17 14.81
C LEU A 193 -5.75 -7.62 15.11
N SER A 194 -4.44 -7.86 15.20
CA SER A 194 -3.86 -9.06 15.82
C SER A 194 -3.25 -8.69 17.15
N ILE A 195 -3.46 -9.52 18.17
CA ILE A 195 -2.94 -9.28 19.53
C ILE A 195 -1.99 -10.40 19.89
N TYR A 196 -0.76 -10.07 20.25
CA TYR A 196 0.23 -11.03 20.76
C TYR A 196 0.39 -10.85 22.25
N PHE A 197 0.24 -11.93 23.01
CA PHE A 197 0.55 -12.00 24.43
C PHE A 197 1.85 -12.76 24.62
N CYS A 198 2.90 -12.08 25.08
CA CYS A 198 4.22 -12.63 25.27
C CYS A 198 4.51 -12.80 26.77
N TYR A 199 4.77 -14.03 27.17
CA TYR A 199 5.03 -14.40 28.56
C TYR A 199 6.52 -14.56 28.79
N GLU A 200 6.96 -14.26 30.00
CA GLU A 200 8.35 -14.47 30.41
C GLU A 200 8.70 -15.96 30.40
N LYS A 201 9.96 -16.28 30.13
CA LYS A 201 10.45 -17.65 30.35
C LYS A 201 10.42 -17.94 31.86
N PRO A 202 9.90 -19.10 32.28
CA PRO A 202 9.93 -19.47 33.68
C PRO A 202 11.38 -19.59 34.16
N GLU A 203 11.76 -18.80 35.16
CA GLU A 203 13.04 -18.98 35.86
C GLU A 203 13.02 -20.29 36.66
N GLU A 204 14.15 -20.99 36.73
CA GLU A 204 14.31 -22.26 37.46
C GLU A 204 13.94 -22.15 38.96
N SER A 205 14.00 -20.93 39.53
CA SER A 205 13.73 -20.57 40.92
C SER A 205 12.24 -20.37 41.26
N SER A 206 11.37 -20.15 40.27
CA SER A 206 9.96 -19.80 40.49
C SER A 206 9.01 -20.95 40.16
N LYS A 207 9.20 -22.10 40.82
CA LYS A 207 8.34 -23.31 40.67
C LYS A 207 6.92 -23.16 41.24
N SER A 208 6.54 -21.98 41.72
CA SER A 208 5.27 -21.76 42.43
C SER A 208 4.17 -21.14 41.56
N ALA A 209 4.50 -20.49 40.43
CA ALA A 209 3.51 -19.91 39.52
C ALA A 209 3.07 -20.94 38.46
N ARG A 210 1.76 -21.24 38.39
CA ARG A 210 1.18 -22.18 37.40
C ARG A 210 1.28 -21.66 35.96
N HIS A 211 1.34 -20.34 35.79
CA HIS A 211 1.57 -19.67 34.51
C HIS A 211 2.68 -18.61 34.65
N PRO A 212 3.58 -18.48 33.66
CA PRO A 212 4.58 -17.42 33.65
C PRO A 212 3.90 -16.04 33.58
N PRO A 213 4.51 -14.97 34.13
CA PRO A 213 3.93 -13.63 34.08
C PRO A 213 3.90 -13.08 32.65
N LEU A 214 2.87 -12.29 32.34
CA LEU A 214 2.77 -11.54 31.09
C LEU A 214 3.83 -10.43 31.08
N LYS A 215 4.60 -10.33 29.99
CA LYS A 215 5.70 -9.36 29.86
C LYS A 215 5.39 -8.29 28.81
N TYR A 216 4.93 -8.70 27.63
CA TYR A 216 4.60 -7.79 26.53
C TYR A 216 3.24 -8.12 25.92
N VAL A 217 2.51 -7.08 25.53
CA VAL A 217 1.36 -7.19 24.63
C VAL A 217 1.63 -6.36 23.39
N ILE A 218 1.56 -6.99 22.22
CA ILE A 218 1.73 -6.31 20.93
C ILE A 218 0.37 -6.21 20.24
N LEU A 219 -0.04 -4.99 19.91
CA LEU A 219 -1.21 -4.72 19.08
C LEU A 219 -0.75 -4.45 17.65
N ASP A 220 -0.84 -5.46 16.78
CA ASP A 220 -0.52 -5.31 15.37
C ASP A 220 -1.77 -4.88 14.59
N VAL A 221 -1.80 -3.62 14.18
CA VAL A 221 -2.96 -2.97 13.55
C VAL A 221 -2.75 -2.93 12.05
N GLN A 222 -3.70 -3.48 11.29
CA GLN A 222 -3.72 -3.40 9.83
C GLN A 222 -4.85 -2.47 9.37
N ASN A 223 -4.59 -1.65 8.35
CA ASN A 223 -5.63 -0.83 7.74
C ASN A 223 -6.12 -1.41 6.40
N THR A 224 -7.07 -0.72 5.78
CA THR A 224 -7.67 -1.12 4.50
C THR A 224 -6.77 -0.86 3.28
N PHE A 225 -5.61 -0.24 3.48
CA PHE A 225 -4.60 0.09 2.46
C PHE A 225 -3.42 -0.89 2.45
N ASP A 226 -3.56 -2.03 3.13
CA ASP A 226 -2.51 -3.03 3.35
C ASP A 226 -1.27 -2.46 4.07
N GLU A 227 -1.46 -1.45 4.90
CA GLU A 227 -0.41 -0.92 5.78
C GLU A 227 -0.55 -1.55 7.17
N ARG A 228 0.56 -1.59 7.92
CA ARG A 228 0.59 -2.15 9.27
C ARG A 228 1.39 -1.27 10.22
N HIS A 229 1.01 -1.30 11.49
CA HIS A 229 1.78 -0.68 12.55
C HIS A 229 1.49 -1.40 13.86
N SER A 230 2.56 -1.70 14.59
CA SER A 230 2.48 -2.44 15.84
C SER A 230 2.71 -1.49 17.01
N TYR A 231 1.86 -1.59 18.04
CA TYR A 231 2.04 -0.92 19.32
C TYR A 231 2.54 -1.93 20.34
N LEU A 232 3.69 -1.65 20.95
CA LEU A 232 4.21 -2.44 22.06
C LEU A 232 3.70 -1.87 23.40
N LEU A 233 3.14 -2.74 24.23
CA LEU A 233 2.72 -2.46 25.60
C LEU A 233 3.56 -3.35 26.52
N THR A 234 4.30 -2.74 27.44
CA THR A 234 5.17 -3.47 28.36
C THR A 234 4.55 -3.45 29.75
N VAL A 235 4.40 -4.61 30.37
CA VAL A 235 3.84 -4.72 31.72
C VAL A 235 4.82 -4.09 32.72
N GLY A 236 4.30 -3.25 33.63
CA GLY A 236 5.08 -2.53 34.64
C GLY A 236 5.85 -1.30 34.14
N ILE A 237 5.87 -1.01 32.82
CA ILE A 237 6.51 0.18 32.25
C ILE A 237 5.45 1.05 31.60
N ASP A 238 5.39 2.33 32.00
CA ASP A 238 4.37 3.30 31.54
C ASP A 238 2.92 2.81 31.70
N GLU A 239 2.74 1.84 32.61
CA GLU A 239 1.45 1.26 32.93
C GLU A 239 0.71 2.13 33.94
N LEU A 240 -0.53 2.46 33.60
CA LEU A 240 -1.40 3.20 34.50
C LEU A 240 -1.92 2.25 35.58
N THR A 241 -1.85 2.68 36.84
CA THR A 241 -2.52 1.95 37.92
C THR A 241 -4.02 1.88 37.64
N PRO A 242 -4.60 0.68 37.45
CA PRO A 242 -6.03 0.56 37.23
C PRO A 242 -6.77 1.12 38.44
N SER A 243 -7.85 1.87 38.21
CA SER A 243 -8.73 2.27 39.33
C SER A 243 -9.25 1.03 40.05
N GLN A 244 -9.45 1.10 41.38
CA GLN A 244 -9.98 -0.04 42.16
C GLN A 244 -11.33 -0.60 41.65
N SER A 245 -12.06 0.16 40.84
CA SER A 245 -13.30 -0.23 40.15
C SER A 245 -13.13 -0.66 38.69
N SER A 246 -11.89 -0.75 38.19
CA SER A 246 -11.60 -1.16 36.82
C SER A 246 -11.83 -2.64 36.64
N GLU A 247 -12.52 -3.02 35.56
CA GLU A 247 -12.68 -4.42 35.15
C GLU A 247 -11.44 -4.99 34.41
N PHE A 248 -10.43 -4.13 34.15
CA PHE A 248 -9.22 -4.46 33.39
C PHE A 248 -8.00 -4.54 34.31
N GLN A 249 -7.11 -5.50 34.02
CA GLN A 249 -5.88 -5.72 34.81
C GLN A 249 -4.78 -4.74 34.43
N HIS A 250 -4.71 -4.36 33.14
CA HIS A 250 -3.65 -3.52 32.62
C HIS A 250 -4.19 -2.35 31.81
N GLU A 251 -3.56 -1.18 31.92
CA GLU A 251 -3.92 0.02 31.17
C GLU A 251 -2.69 0.83 30.73
N TRP A 252 -2.69 1.33 29.49
CA TRP A 252 -1.63 2.19 28.95
C TRP A 252 -2.20 3.35 28.13
N ILE A 253 -1.40 4.41 27.94
CA ILE A 253 -1.68 5.47 26.96
C ILE A 253 -0.56 5.48 25.93
N VAL A 254 -0.89 5.20 24.68
CA VAL A 254 0.07 5.23 23.56
C VAL A 254 -0.26 6.37 22.59
N PRO A 255 0.74 7.16 22.16
CA PRO A 255 0.52 8.25 21.21
C PRO A 255 0.19 7.66 19.83
N ARG A 256 -0.75 8.29 19.13
CA ARG A 256 -1.26 7.76 17.87
C ARG A 256 -0.40 8.18 16.69
N ALA A 257 -0.11 7.23 15.81
CA ALA A 257 0.68 7.44 14.58
C ALA A 257 0.13 6.79 13.31
N PHE A 258 -0.90 5.94 13.42
CA PHE A 258 -1.34 5.11 12.30
C PHE A 258 -2.71 5.52 11.74
N HIS A 259 -2.81 5.59 10.41
CA HIS A 259 -4.03 5.97 9.70
C HIS A 259 -4.92 4.75 9.46
N VAL A 260 -5.79 4.45 10.43
CA VAL A 260 -6.67 3.26 10.39
C VAL A 260 -8.04 3.57 9.76
N SER A 261 -8.53 4.80 9.92
CA SER A 261 -9.89 5.18 9.51
C SER A 261 -9.90 6.50 8.76
N PRO A 262 -10.62 6.60 7.63
CA PRO A 262 -10.76 7.85 6.89
C PRO A 262 -11.54 8.91 7.66
N PHE A 263 -12.21 8.58 8.77
CA PHE A 263 -13.02 9.54 9.55
C PHE A 263 -12.29 10.11 10.77
N ASN A 264 -11.00 9.82 10.93
CA ASN A 264 -10.17 10.34 12.01
C ASN A 264 -8.78 10.74 11.47
N ASP A 265 -8.31 11.93 11.84
CA ASP A 265 -6.89 12.34 11.73
C ASP A 265 -5.96 11.41 12.51
N ARG A 266 -4.63 11.60 12.48
CA ARG A 266 -3.67 10.82 13.28
C ARG A 266 -3.31 11.45 14.65
N LYS A 267 -3.99 12.54 15.06
CA LYS A 267 -3.77 13.22 16.34
C LYS A 267 -4.40 12.46 17.52
N GLY A 268 -3.88 12.74 18.72
CA GLY A 268 -4.36 12.20 19.99
C GLY A 268 -3.64 10.92 20.38
N SER A 269 -4.22 10.21 21.34
CA SER A 269 -3.62 9.01 21.94
C SER A 269 -4.66 7.91 22.11
N TYR A 270 -4.22 6.66 22.12
CA TYR A 270 -5.05 5.53 22.49
C TYR A 270 -4.83 5.20 23.96
N LYS A 271 -5.89 5.22 24.77
CA LYS A 271 -5.91 4.53 26.05
C LYS A 271 -6.31 3.07 25.81
N VAL A 272 -5.39 2.14 26.02
CA VAL A 272 -5.63 0.70 25.90
C VAL A 272 -5.86 0.14 27.30
N SER A 273 -6.95 -0.58 27.49
CA SER A 273 -7.24 -1.35 28.69
C SER A 273 -7.45 -2.81 28.30
N LEU A 274 -6.79 -3.74 28.97
CA LEU A 274 -6.89 -5.18 28.69
C LEU A 274 -6.82 -6.03 29.95
N SER A 275 -7.36 -7.24 29.85
CA SER A 275 -7.16 -8.31 30.83
C SER A 275 -6.44 -9.45 30.13
N ASP A 276 -5.48 -10.07 30.81
CA ASP A 276 -4.82 -11.26 30.35
C ASP A 276 -5.83 -12.43 30.31
N PRO A 277 -6.18 -12.97 29.13
CA PRO A 277 -7.12 -14.08 29.03
C PRO A 277 -6.49 -15.43 29.40
N PHE A 278 -5.16 -15.50 29.60
CA PHE A 278 -4.41 -16.74 29.86
C PHE A 278 -3.67 -16.75 31.22
N SER A 279 -3.70 -15.66 32.02
CA SER A 279 -3.05 -15.62 33.35
C SER A 279 -3.77 -16.49 34.38
N ASP A 280 -5.10 -16.49 34.32
CA ASP A 280 -5.98 -17.08 35.31
C ASP A 280 -7.05 -17.89 34.60
N THR A 281 -6.84 -19.21 34.49
CA THR A 281 -7.97 -20.13 34.47
C THR A 281 -8.72 -19.94 35.78
N HIS A 282 -9.56 -18.91 35.90
CA HIS A 282 -10.63 -18.85 36.88
C HIS A 282 -11.48 -20.09 36.59
N PRO A 283 -11.50 -21.10 37.48
CA PRO A 283 -12.55 -22.08 37.44
C PRO A 283 -13.79 -21.35 37.96
N ASP A 284 -14.43 -20.56 37.11
CA ASP A 284 -15.74 -19.98 37.40
C ASP A 284 -16.71 -21.17 37.47
N GLN A 285 -16.87 -21.68 38.70
CA GLN A 285 -17.96 -22.45 39.31
C GLN A 285 -18.56 -23.69 38.59
N ASP A 286 -18.26 -23.94 37.31
CA ASP A 286 -18.90 -24.96 36.46
C ASP A 286 -17.90 -25.98 35.87
N GLY A 287 -16.61 -25.88 36.18
CA GLY A 287 -15.59 -26.81 35.64
C GLY A 287 -15.36 -26.69 34.13
N SER A 288 -15.73 -25.56 33.51
CA SER A 288 -15.49 -25.30 32.10
C SER A 288 -14.11 -24.69 31.83
N ASP A 289 -13.35 -25.25 30.88
CA ASP A 289 -12.07 -24.71 30.38
C ASP A 289 -12.24 -23.44 29.50
N ALA A 290 -13.22 -22.59 29.82
CA ALA A 290 -13.52 -21.38 29.05
C ALA A 290 -12.72 -20.18 29.57
N ILE A 291 -12.17 -19.37 28.66
CA ILE A 291 -11.42 -18.17 28.99
C ILE A 291 -12.13 -16.91 28.50
N ASN A 292 -11.83 -15.75 29.08
CA ASN A 292 -12.51 -14.49 28.75
C ASN A 292 -11.53 -13.48 28.16
N LEU A 293 -11.76 -13.06 26.92
CA LEU A 293 -11.04 -11.95 26.30
C LEU A 293 -11.75 -10.64 26.59
N LYS A 294 -11.03 -9.66 27.16
CA LYS A 294 -11.51 -8.30 27.39
C LYS A 294 -10.46 -7.29 26.94
N VAL A 295 -10.76 -6.55 25.88
CA VAL A 295 -9.91 -5.47 25.38
C VAL A 295 -10.76 -4.24 25.11
N LYS A 296 -10.26 -3.07 25.47
CA LYS A 296 -10.90 -1.77 25.26
C LYS A 296 -9.85 -0.78 24.80
N ILE A 297 -10.09 -0.18 23.64
CA ILE A 297 -9.25 0.87 23.07
C ILE A 297 -10.08 2.14 22.99
N LEU A 298 -9.67 3.16 23.72
CA LEU A 298 -10.30 4.47 23.78
C LEU A 298 -9.41 5.49 23.09
N LEU A 299 -9.85 6.02 21.96
CA LEU A 299 -9.21 7.13 21.28
C LEU A 299 -9.54 8.44 22.01
N LEU A 300 -8.51 9.11 22.49
CA LEU A 300 -8.54 10.43 23.09
C LEU A 300 -8.14 11.50 22.07
N THR A 301 -8.76 12.67 22.13
CA THR A 301 -8.30 13.86 21.39
C THR A 301 -6.97 14.35 21.96
N ALA A 302 -6.32 15.30 21.27
CA ALA A 302 -5.15 15.99 21.82
C ALA A 302 -5.46 16.74 23.13
N SER A 303 -6.73 17.10 23.38
CA SER A 303 -7.20 17.69 24.63
C SER A 303 -7.56 16.66 25.71
N GLY A 304 -7.46 15.35 25.42
CA GLY A 304 -7.80 14.28 26.35
C GLY A 304 -9.28 13.86 26.38
N GLU A 305 -10.12 14.43 25.51
CA GLU A 305 -11.54 14.06 25.43
C GLU A 305 -11.76 12.74 24.72
N LYS A 306 -12.80 12.00 25.12
CA LYS A 306 -13.17 10.72 24.47
C LYS A 306 -13.69 10.99 23.07
N LYS A 307 -12.97 10.57 22.04
CA LYS A 307 -13.36 10.70 20.62
C LYS A 307 -14.09 9.46 20.13
N PHE A 308 -13.52 8.29 20.40
CA PHE A 308 -13.99 7.00 19.90
C PHE A 308 -13.57 5.87 20.83
N MET A 309 -14.34 4.80 20.90
CA MET A 309 -14.06 3.60 21.68
C MET A 309 -14.32 2.36 20.84
N ALA A 310 -13.40 1.41 20.89
CA ALA A 310 -13.60 0.05 20.42
C ALA A 310 -13.47 -0.89 21.61
N THR A 311 -14.44 -1.76 21.82
CA THR A 311 -14.36 -2.85 22.80
C THR A 311 -14.44 -4.18 22.08
N LEU A 312 -13.68 -5.14 22.58
CA LEU A 312 -13.66 -6.53 22.13
C LEU A 312 -13.84 -7.40 23.37
N ARG A 313 -14.96 -8.11 23.43
CA ARG A 313 -15.27 -9.02 24.55
C ARG A 313 -15.77 -10.35 24.04
N GLY A 314 -15.30 -11.46 24.58
CA GLY A 314 -15.87 -12.74 24.24
C GLY A 314 -15.32 -13.87 25.09
N THR A 315 -15.98 -15.01 24.96
CA THR A 315 -15.58 -16.27 25.59
C THR A 315 -14.80 -17.11 24.58
N GLY A 316 -13.65 -17.61 25.02
CA GLY A 316 -12.80 -18.55 24.31
C GLY A 316 -13.13 -19.97 24.74
N VAL A 317 -13.45 -20.84 23.78
CA VAL A 317 -13.61 -22.28 24.01
C VAL A 317 -12.40 -23.04 23.48
N PRO A 318 -12.01 -24.20 24.03
CA PRO A 318 -10.83 -24.93 23.58
C PRO A 318 -10.81 -25.22 22.07
N PHE A 319 -9.63 -25.23 21.46
CA PHE A 319 -9.41 -25.44 20.04
C PHE A 319 -9.59 -26.92 19.66
N THR A 320 -10.82 -27.41 19.68
CA THR A 320 -11.15 -28.81 19.32
C THR A 320 -11.88 -28.88 17.99
N ALA A 321 -11.79 -30.01 17.29
CA ALA A 321 -12.52 -30.22 16.04
C ALA A 321 -14.04 -30.04 16.20
N ARG A 322 -14.60 -30.46 17.33
CA ARG A 322 -16.02 -30.28 17.67
C ARG A 322 -16.38 -28.80 17.78
N ASN A 323 -15.56 -28.00 18.46
CA ASN A 323 -15.82 -26.57 18.64
C ASN A 323 -15.62 -25.80 17.33
N LEU A 324 -14.62 -26.15 16.52
CA LEU A 324 -14.41 -25.58 15.18
C LEU A 324 -15.60 -25.84 14.26
N LEU A 325 -16.04 -27.10 14.17
CA LEU A 325 -17.19 -27.47 13.35
C LEU A 325 -18.48 -26.81 13.84
N GLY A 326 -18.70 -26.80 15.16
CA GLY A 326 -19.86 -26.12 15.76
C GLY A 326 -19.87 -24.62 15.48
N MET A 327 -18.71 -23.96 15.55
CA MET A 327 -18.56 -22.55 15.21
C MET A 327 -18.81 -22.30 13.72
N TRP A 328 -18.28 -23.13 12.83
CA TRP A 328 -18.51 -23.05 11.40
C TRP A 328 -20.00 -23.19 11.03
N LEU A 329 -20.69 -24.19 11.60
CA LEU A 329 -22.12 -24.41 11.38
C LEU A 329 -22.98 -23.25 11.90
N ARG A 330 -22.58 -22.64 13.02
CA ARG A 330 -23.31 -21.52 13.61
C ARG A 330 -23.08 -20.20 12.85
N TYR A 331 -21.90 -20.03 12.25
CA TYR A 331 -21.46 -18.76 11.67
C TYR A 331 -20.80 -18.90 10.28
N PRO A 332 -21.44 -19.57 9.31
CA PRO A 332 -20.80 -19.92 8.03
C PRO A 332 -20.46 -18.70 7.16
N VAL A 333 -21.19 -17.59 7.31
CA VAL A 333 -21.00 -16.39 6.48
C VAL A 333 -20.36 -15.22 7.25
N VAL A 334 -20.14 -15.36 8.56
CA VAL A 334 -19.72 -14.22 9.40
C VAL A 334 -18.38 -13.66 8.98
N LEU A 335 -17.42 -14.51 8.62
CA LEU A 335 -16.10 -14.07 8.19
C LEU A 335 -16.16 -13.27 6.88
N PHE A 336 -16.99 -13.67 5.91
CA PHE A 336 -17.23 -12.90 4.68
C PHE A 336 -17.92 -11.55 4.94
N LEU A 337 -18.82 -11.50 5.92
CA LEU A 337 -19.57 -10.28 6.22
C LEU A 337 -18.72 -9.20 6.89
N THR A 338 -17.55 -9.50 7.43
CA THR A 338 -16.71 -8.51 8.14
C THR A 338 -16.34 -7.34 7.22
N SER A 339 -15.77 -7.61 6.05
CA SER A 339 -15.39 -6.53 5.10
C SER A 339 -16.62 -5.79 4.56
N ALA A 340 -17.68 -6.52 4.20
CA ALA A 340 -18.92 -5.92 3.72
C ALA A 340 -19.56 -4.99 4.78
N ARG A 341 -19.53 -5.39 6.06
CA ARG A 341 -20.00 -4.58 7.19
C ARG A 341 -19.15 -3.32 7.39
N ILE A 342 -17.81 -3.43 7.30
CA ILE A 342 -16.91 -2.27 7.40
C ILE A 342 -17.24 -1.25 6.30
N ILE A 343 -17.44 -1.71 5.07
CA ILE A 343 -17.81 -0.85 3.93
C ILE A 343 -19.19 -0.23 4.16
N TYR A 344 -20.18 -1.04 4.58
CA TYR A 344 -21.54 -0.57 4.85
C TYR A 344 -21.61 0.47 5.97
N GLU A 345 -20.96 0.22 7.10
CA GLU A 345 -20.92 1.18 8.22
C GLU A 345 -20.12 2.43 7.85
N SER A 346 -19.04 2.30 7.07
CA SER A 346 -18.33 3.46 6.54
C SER A 346 -19.22 4.30 5.62
N PHE A 347 -19.99 3.65 4.74
CA PHE A 347 -20.95 4.32 3.87
C PHE A 347 -22.08 4.98 4.68
N LYS A 348 -22.60 4.32 5.71
CA LYS A 348 -23.63 4.86 6.61
C LYS A 348 -23.12 6.03 7.44
N LEU A 349 -21.89 5.99 7.95
CA LEU A 349 -21.25 7.11 8.64
C LEU A 349 -21.03 8.30 7.70
N HIS A 350 -20.74 8.01 6.44
CA HIS A 350 -20.56 9.01 5.41
C HIS A 350 -21.87 9.67 4.98
N MET A 351 -22.89 8.86 4.66
CA MET A 351 -24.18 9.30 4.13
C MET A 351 -25.17 9.71 5.23
N GLY A 352 -24.93 9.29 6.47
CA GLY A 352 -25.73 9.63 7.65
C GLY A 352 -25.72 11.13 7.94
N ARG A 353 -26.73 11.60 8.68
CA ARG A 353 -26.82 13.01 9.09
C ARG A 353 -26.50 13.17 10.57
N PRO A 354 -25.53 14.01 10.99
CA PRO A 354 -24.53 14.71 10.18
C PRO A 354 -23.49 13.78 9.53
N ARG A 355 -22.98 14.21 8.36
CA ARG A 355 -21.94 13.53 7.59
C ARG A 355 -20.57 13.76 8.23
N LEU A 356 -19.74 12.71 8.30
CA LEU A 356 -18.36 12.83 8.77
C LEU A 356 -17.41 13.28 7.66
N ASN A 357 -16.41 14.07 8.05
CA ASN A 357 -15.35 14.49 7.14
C ASN A 357 -14.37 13.34 6.88
N VAL A 358 -13.86 13.28 5.65
CA VAL A 358 -12.86 12.33 5.20
C VAL A 358 -11.48 12.97 5.27
N TYR A 359 -10.59 12.31 6.02
CA TYR A 359 -9.16 12.55 6.07
C TYR A 359 -8.52 11.64 5.02
N PRO A 360 -7.74 12.19 4.06
CA PRO A 360 -7.07 11.37 3.06
C PRO A 360 -6.03 10.46 3.73
N ARG A 361 -5.59 9.42 3.05
CA ARG A 361 -4.41 8.65 3.47
C ARG A 361 -3.15 9.52 3.27
N PRO A 362 -2.17 9.49 4.19
CA PRO A 362 -0.86 10.10 3.95
C PRO A 362 -0.01 9.27 2.98
N GLU A 363 0.70 9.92 2.06
CA GLU A 363 1.69 9.25 1.21
C GLU A 363 3.03 9.06 1.94
N PRO A 364 3.86 8.08 1.52
CA PRO A 364 5.22 7.91 2.02
C PRO A 364 6.05 9.18 1.87
N ALA A 365 6.64 9.63 2.97
CA ALA A 365 7.52 10.80 2.97
C ALA A 365 8.97 10.36 2.72
N PHE A 366 9.66 11.06 1.81
CA PHE A 366 11.08 10.88 1.54
C PHE A 366 11.95 11.85 2.35
N ASP A 367 11.40 12.96 2.84
CA ASP A 367 12.11 13.95 3.65
C ASP A 367 11.66 13.88 5.14
N PRO A 368 12.56 13.56 6.09
CA PRO A 368 12.26 13.51 7.52
C PRO A 368 11.68 14.81 8.08
N GLN A 369 12.06 15.97 7.52
CA GLN A 369 11.59 17.28 7.97
C GLN A 369 10.12 17.52 7.60
N PHE A 370 9.67 16.95 6.46
CA PHE A 370 8.29 17.00 5.98
C PHE A 370 7.41 15.89 6.57
N ALA A 371 8.00 14.72 6.87
CA ALA A 371 7.30 13.52 7.36
C ALA A 371 6.56 13.75 8.69
N ALA A 372 7.18 14.49 9.62
CA ALA A 372 6.69 14.61 11.00
C ALA A 372 5.66 15.75 11.21
N THR A 373 5.73 16.83 10.45
CA THR A 373 5.28 18.14 11.01
C THR A 373 4.26 18.94 10.20
N LYS A 374 3.99 18.64 8.92
CA LYS A 374 3.14 19.53 8.08
C LYS A 374 2.16 18.86 7.11
N GLY A 375 1.95 17.55 7.17
CA GLY A 375 0.92 16.87 6.37
C GLY A 375 -0.51 17.07 6.91
N PRO A 376 -1.57 16.83 6.10
CA PRO A 376 -2.98 16.94 6.53
C PRO A 376 -3.38 15.93 7.62
N ASN A 377 -2.55 14.91 7.85
CA ASN A 377 -2.68 13.93 8.92
C ASN A 377 -1.47 13.98 9.86
N PRO A 378 -1.37 15.02 10.69
CA PRO A 378 -0.27 15.15 11.65
C PRO A 378 -0.30 14.00 12.65
N ILE A 379 0.90 13.50 12.96
CA ILE A 379 1.13 12.44 13.94
C ILE A 379 1.21 13.09 15.33
N GLN A 380 0.82 12.36 16.38
CA GLN A 380 0.98 12.83 17.75
C GLN A 380 2.47 12.94 18.10
N GLN A 381 2.87 14.00 18.80
CA GLN A 381 4.26 14.16 19.25
C GLN A 381 4.70 12.96 20.10
N GLY A 382 5.91 12.47 19.86
CA GLY A 382 6.48 11.29 20.53
C GLY A 382 5.99 9.94 19.98
N ALA A 383 5.09 9.91 19.00
CA ALA A 383 4.65 8.66 18.40
C ALA A 383 5.65 8.14 17.36
N THR A 384 5.90 6.83 17.37
CA THR A 384 6.65 6.15 16.31
C THR A 384 5.84 6.14 15.02
N ILE A 385 6.40 6.64 13.93
CA ILE A 385 5.67 6.78 12.66
C ILE A 385 5.25 5.38 12.17
N GLY A 386 3.94 5.18 12.02
CA GLY A 386 3.43 3.93 11.44
C GLY A 386 3.72 3.84 9.95
N ALA A 387 3.81 2.60 9.42
CA ALA A 387 4.16 2.39 8.03
C ALA A 387 3.16 3.09 7.10
N THR A 388 3.69 3.87 6.16
CA THR A 388 2.95 4.37 5.00
C THR A 388 3.45 3.56 3.81
N GLY A 389 2.61 2.65 3.31
CA GLY A 389 3.03 1.64 2.35
C GLY A 389 2.93 2.12 0.90
N TRP A 390 3.85 1.73 0.04
CA TRP A 390 3.75 2.07 -1.39
C TRP A 390 2.47 1.50 -2.03
N GLN A 391 1.71 2.34 -2.75
CA GLN A 391 0.55 1.89 -3.50
C GLN A 391 0.96 1.43 -4.90
N LYS A 392 0.44 0.28 -5.32
CA LYS A 392 0.76 -0.28 -6.64
C LYS A 392 0.29 0.69 -7.74
N PRO A 393 1.12 0.96 -8.76
CA PRO A 393 0.75 1.89 -9.82
C PRO A 393 -0.42 1.35 -10.65
N ASP A 394 -1.43 2.20 -10.85
CA ASP A 394 -2.51 1.99 -11.80
C ASP A 394 -1.97 1.85 -13.24
N TRP A 395 -2.75 1.23 -14.12
CA TRP A 395 -2.41 1.11 -15.54
C TRP A 395 -2.09 2.46 -16.21
N ARG A 396 -2.79 3.53 -15.83
CA ARG A 396 -2.55 4.91 -16.33
C ARG A 396 -1.16 5.39 -15.97
N THR A 397 -0.78 5.14 -14.73
CA THR A 397 0.47 5.61 -14.16
C THR A 397 1.64 4.82 -14.71
N LYS A 398 1.51 3.50 -14.87
CA LYS A 398 2.48 2.68 -15.60
C LYS A 398 2.70 3.18 -17.03
N TRP A 399 1.63 3.61 -17.69
CA TRP A 399 1.76 4.12 -19.05
C TRP A 399 2.44 5.49 -19.11
N ALA A 400 2.12 6.38 -18.17
CA ALA A 400 2.80 7.65 -18.02
C ALA A 400 4.29 7.46 -17.72
N GLN A 401 4.62 6.51 -16.83
CA GLN A 401 5.99 6.13 -16.53
C GLN A 401 6.77 5.73 -17.79
N ASN A 402 6.20 4.87 -18.63
CA ASN A 402 6.86 4.47 -19.88
C ASN A 402 7.15 5.66 -20.81
N ILE A 403 6.23 6.63 -20.90
CA ILE A 403 6.41 7.83 -21.73
C ILE A 403 7.51 8.74 -21.17
N VAL A 404 7.51 8.96 -19.86
CA VAL A 404 8.50 9.82 -19.19
C VAL A 404 9.89 9.20 -19.23
N VAL A 405 10.01 7.89 -18.96
CA VAL A 405 11.30 7.18 -19.03
C VAL A 405 11.85 7.21 -20.46
N ASP A 406 11.02 6.92 -21.47
CA ASP A 406 11.41 6.99 -22.88
C ASP A 406 11.88 8.39 -23.31
N TYR A 407 11.22 9.45 -22.83
CA TYR A 407 11.69 10.83 -23.03
C TYR A 407 13.06 11.07 -22.37
N LEU A 408 13.21 10.70 -21.10
CA LEU A 408 14.45 10.91 -20.35
C LEU A 408 15.63 10.15 -20.96
N THR A 409 15.43 8.89 -21.37
CA THR A 409 16.46 8.10 -22.04
C THR A 409 16.96 8.77 -23.31
N ARG A 410 16.04 9.28 -24.16
CA ARG A 410 16.44 10.04 -25.36
C ARG A 410 17.17 11.33 -25.00
N ARG A 411 16.67 12.05 -23.99
CA ARG A 411 17.25 13.34 -23.58
C ARG A 411 18.67 13.17 -23.05
N VAL A 412 18.92 12.16 -22.22
CA VAL A 412 20.24 11.83 -21.70
C VAL A 412 21.19 11.42 -22.84
N ALA A 413 20.69 10.64 -23.81
CA ALA A 413 21.46 10.28 -25.00
C ALA A 413 21.80 11.49 -25.89
N ASP A 414 20.87 12.42 -26.08
CA ASP A 414 21.10 13.65 -26.86
C ASP A 414 22.13 14.56 -26.19
N SER A 415 22.03 14.75 -24.86
CA SER A 415 22.99 15.55 -24.10
C SER A 415 24.41 14.98 -24.12
N HIS A 416 24.57 13.67 -24.34
CA HIS A 416 25.88 13.05 -24.57
C HIS A 416 26.46 13.39 -25.95
N HIS A 417 25.63 13.51 -26.99
CA HIS A 417 26.11 13.80 -28.36
C HIS A 417 26.53 15.27 -28.53
N ASP A 418 25.95 16.20 -27.78
CA ASP A 418 26.33 17.62 -27.82
C ASP A 418 27.75 17.88 -27.23
N ILE A 419 28.31 16.91 -26.49
CA ILE A 419 29.64 17.00 -25.85
C ILE A 419 30.75 16.40 -26.74
N VAL A 420 30.43 15.47 -27.64
CA VAL A 420 31.41 14.83 -28.55
C VAL A 420 31.53 15.65 -29.84
N PRO A 421 32.67 16.32 -30.14
CA PRO A 421 32.80 17.08 -31.37
C PRO A 421 32.76 16.14 -32.60
N LEU A 422 31.83 16.43 -33.53
CA LEU A 422 31.77 15.81 -34.84
C LEU A 422 33.09 16.02 -35.59
N HIS A 423 33.89 14.96 -35.74
CA HIS A 423 35.03 14.95 -36.65
C HIS A 423 34.55 15.19 -38.09
N PRO A 424 35.10 16.16 -38.84
CA PRO A 424 34.71 16.35 -40.23
C PRO A 424 35.37 15.26 -41.08
N SER A 425 34.57 14.36 -41.66
CA SER A 425 35.02 13.52 -42.76
C SER A 425 34.18 13.82 -44.02
N ASN A 426 34.92 14.08 -45.10
CA ASN A 426 34.47 14.57 -46.40
C ASN A 426 33.44 13.66 -47.10
N PRO A 427 32.66 14.21 -48.06
CA PRO A 427 31.61 13.48 -48.75
C PRO A 427 32.19 12.68 -49.93
N THR A 428 31.86 11.40 -50.03
CA THR A 428 31.80 10.71 -51.34
C THR A 428 30.77 9.58 -51.33
N THR A 429 29.63 9.86 -51.95
CA THR A 429 28.83 9.02 -52.85
C THR A 429 28.82 7.49 -52.67
N THR A 430 27.64 6.89 -52.40
CA THR A 430 26.87 6.09 -53.39
C THR A 430 25.58 5.51 -52.77
N LEU A 431 24.53 5.48 -53.60
CA LEU A 431 23.22 4.90 -53.31
C LEU A 431 23.28 3.37 -53.13
N SER A 432 22.44 2.85 -52.23
CA SER A 432 21.71 1.59 -52.44
C SER A 432 20.51 1.49 -51.52
N SER A 433 19.37 1.22 -52.14
CA SER A 433 18.03 0.93 -51.60
C SER A 433 17.93 -0.38 -50.80
N SER A 434 17.01 -0.41 -49.82
CA SER A 434 16.01 -1.47 -49.53
C SER A 434 15.48 -1.25 -48.10
N ALA A 435 14.23 -0.81 -47.93
CA ALA A 435 13.04 -1.64 -47.73
C ALA A 435 12.86 -2.13 -46.27
N GLU A 436 11.68 -1.78 -45.76
CA GLU A 436 11.01 -2.15 -44.51
C GLU A 436 11.39 -3.51 -43.89
N LYS A 437 11.63 -3.52 -42.57
CA LYS A 437 11.09 -4.54 -41.64
C LYS A 437 11.29 -4.15 -40.16
N GLU A 438 10.15 -4.06 -39.47
CA GLU A 438 9.83 -4.51 -38.11
C GLU A 438 10.76 -4.24 -36.91
N VAL A 439 10.17 -3.53 -35.93
CA VAL A 439 10.02 -3.87 -34.50
C VAL A 439 11.03 -4.85 -33.86
N SER A 440 11.53 -4.43 -32.68
CA SER A 440 12.14 -5.21 -31.57
C SER A 440 13.67 -5.22 -31.45
N SER A 441 14.19 -4.30 -30.63
CA SER A 441 15.29 -4.56 -29.66
C SER A 441 15.36 -3.42 -28.63
N LEU A 442 14.51 -3.49 -27.61
CA LEU A 442 14.59 -2.68 -26.39
C LEU A 442 15.30 -3.55 -25.36
N GLY A 443 16.56 -3.27 -25.09
CA GLY A 443 17.35 -4.03 -24.12
C GLY A 443 18.84 -3.70 -24.21
N SER A 444 19.26 -2.64 -23.51
CA SER A 444 20.65 -2.45 -23.02
C SER A 444 20.87 -1.15 -22.24
N PHE A 445 19.93 -0.19 -22.25
CA PHE A 445 20.16 1.17 -21.70
C PHE A 445 19.42 1.51 -20.39
N VAL A 446 18.63 0.58 -19.86
CA VAL A 446 17.96 0.72 -18.57
C VAL A 446 18.50 -0.39 -17.70
N ASP A 447 19.39 -0.04 -16.78
CA ASP A 447 19.97 -1.03 -15.88
C ASP A 447 19.02 -1.22 -14.69
N LEU A 448 18.58 -2.46 -14.50
CA LEU A 448 17.80 -2.91 -13.34
C LEU A 448 18.75 -3.80 -12.53
N GLY A 449 19.67 -3.17 -11.78
CA GLY A 449 20.82 -3.88 -11.20
C GLY A 449 21.27 -3.34 -9.85
N THR A 450 21.49 -4.27 -8.92
CA THR A 450 21.87 -4.11 -7.50
C THR A 450 23.38 -3.96 -7.26
N SER A 451 23.73 -3.06 -6.31
CA SER A 451 24.99 -2.79 -5.56
C SER A 451 26.26 -3.68 -5.68
N SER A 452 27.46 -3.05 -5.64
CA SER A 452 28.44 -3.10 -4.50
C SER A 452 29.79 -2.38 -4.78
N HIS A 453 30.48 -1.93 -3.71
CA HIS A 453 31.80 -1.26 -3.58
C HIS A 453 33.04 -2.14 -3.90
N ASP A 454 34.21 -1.51 -4.19
CA ASP A 454 35.45 -1.46 -3.36
C ASP A 454 36.65 -0.83 -4.14
N ASP A 455 37.71 -0.49 -3.39
CA ASP A 455 38.75 0.56 -3.52
C ASP A 455 40.06 0.24 -4.32
N ASP A 456 40.87 1.30 -4.58
CA ASP A 456 42.33 1.47 -4.27
C ASP A 456 43.22 2.15 -5.36
N ASP A 457 43.83 3.28 -4.95
CA ASP A 457 45.22 3.81 -5.07
C ASP A 457 46.08 3.72 -6.36
N ASP A 458 46.59 4.88 -6.87
CA ASP A 458 47.97 5.39 -6.66
C ASP A 458 48.37 6.55 -7.63
N ASP A 459 49.41 7.27 -7.21
CA ASP A 459 49.92 8.62 -7.55
C ASP A 459 50.51 8.88 -8.97
N ASP A 460 50.53 10.15 -9.43
CA ASP A 460 51.78 10.94 -9.63
C ASP A 460 51.64 12.32 -10.36
N GLU A 461 52.25 13.32 -9.70
CA GLU A 461 52.95 14.57 -10.09
C GLU A 461 52.60 15.47 -11.32
N ILE A 462 52.02 16.63 -10.98
CA ILE A 462 52.45 18.04 -11.22
C ILE A 462 53.15 18.45 -12.54
N SER A 463 52.60 19.49 -13.19
CA SER A 463 53.36 20.71 -13.51
C SER A 463 52.45 21.93 -13.63
N GLU A 464 52.62 22.84 -12.68
CA GLU A 464 52.14 24.23 -12.66
C GLU A 464 52.86 25.00 -13.79
N ASP A 465 52.13 25.57 -14.74
CA ASP A 465 52.48 26.78 -15.50
C ASP A 465 51.57 26.90 -16.74
N ASP A 466 50.31 27.29 -16.51
CA ASP A 466 49.51 28.07 -17.49
C ASP A 466 48.25 28.69 -16.81
N MET A 467 48.38 28.97 -15.51
CA MET A 467 47.45 29.77 -14.72
C MET A 467 47.70 31.24 -15.03
N ASP A 468 46.95 31.83 -15.98
CA ASP A 468 46.48 33.25 -15.89
C ASP A 468 45.81 33.82 -17.16
N ARG A 469 45.39 33.01 -18.14
CA ARG A 469 44.64 33.53 -19.32
C ARG A 469 43.30 32.87 -19.66
N LYS A 470 42.69 32.13 -18.73
CA LYS A 470 41.37 31.46 -18.92
C LYS A 470 40.21 31.97 -18.04
N ASN A 471 40.45 32.92 -17.14
CA ASN A 471 39.49 33.26 -16.07
C ASN A 471 38.39 34.29 -16.41
N MET A 472 37.88 34.35 -17.65
CA MET A 472 36.72 35.21 -17.91
C MET A 472 35.75 34.77 -19.03
N GLN A 473 35.86 33.53 -19.53
CA GLN A 473 34.99 33.05 -20.62
C GLN A 473 34.76 31.52 -20.63
N GLN A 474 34.76 30.87 -19.47
CA GLN A 474 34.71 29.40 -19.39
C GLN A 474 33.86 28.91 -18.19
N ASP A 475 32.55 29.16 -18.19
CA ASP A 475 31.63 28.64 -17.14
C ASP A 475 30.36 27.96 -17.71
N SER A 476 30.45 27.38 -18.91
CA SER A 476 29.40 26.49 -19.43
C SER A 476 29.99 25.33 -20.23
N SER A 477 30.77 24.47 -19.57
CA SER A 477 31.11 23.16 -20.12
C SER A 477 30.04 22.15 -19.67
N GLY A 478 29.31 21.58 -20.64
CA GLY A 478 28.22 20.62 -20.38
C GLY A 478 28.78 19.29 -19.90
N GLY A 479 28.49 18.94 -18.66
CA GLY A 479 28.80 17.64 -18.06
C GLY A 479 27.84 16.52 -18.48
N HIS A 480 28.26 15.27 -18.35
CA HIS A 480 27.38 14.11 -18.58
C HIS A 480 26.22 14.13 -17.57
N ILE A 481 24.98 13.91 -18.04
CA ILE A 481 23.80 13.96 -17.18
C ILE A 481 23.30 12.55 -16.90
N THR A 482 23.24 12.17 -15.62
CA THR A 482 22.55 10.95 -15.19
C THR A 482 21.25 11.33 -14.50
N VAL A 483 20.15 10.63 -14.80
CA VAL A 483 18.85 10.87 -14.15
C VAL A 483 18.46 9.67 -13.31
N VAL A 484 18.21 9.89 -12.03
CA VAL A 484 17.80 8.87 -11.06
C VAL A 484 16.38 9.16 -10.59
N LEU A 485 15.44 8.26 -10.89
CA LEU A 485 14.08 8.32 -10.37
C LEU A 485 13.97 7.41 -9.14
N GLN A 486 13.89 8.02 -7.97
CA GLN A 486 13.99 7.35 -6.69
C GLN A 486 12.62 7.32 -5.98
N PRO A 487 11.98 6.14 -5.80
CA PRO A 487 10.80 6.03 -4.96
C PRO A 487 11.14 6.28 -3.49
N ALA A 488 10.22 6.90 -2.76
CA ALA A 488 10.34 7.14 -1.32
C ALA A 488 10.43 5.85 -0.51
N ASP A 489 9.72 4.81 -0.95
CA ASP A 489 9.88 3.46 -0.41
C ASP A 489 11.12 2.81 -1.06
N ARG A 490 12.19 2.66 -0.28
CA ARG A 490 13.48 2.11 -0.73
C ARG A 490 13.43 0.62 -1.10
N THR A 491 12.32 -0.06 -0.82
CA THR A 491 12.10 -1.45 -1.28
C THR A 491 11.66 -1.53 -2.75
N GLN A 492 11.24 -0.40 -3.33
CA GLN A 492 10.83 -0.33 -4.73
C GLN A 492 12.04 -0.11 -5.64
N GLU A 493 11.94 -0.57 -6.89
CA GLU A 493 12.99 -0.38 -7.89
C GLU A 493 13.25 1.10 -8.19
N THR A 494 14.51 1.50 -8.07
CA THR A 494 15.02 2.79 -8.56
C THR A 494 15.29 2.68 -10.06
N ILE A 495 14.87 3.69 -10.82
CA ILE A 495 15.12 3.74 -12.26
C ILE A 495 16.31 4.67 -12.50
N VAL A 496 17.41 4.14 -13.01
CA VAL A 496 18.61 4.89 -13.36
C VAL A 496 18.70 5.00 -14.87
N ILE A 497 18.88 6.22 -15.37
CA ILE A 497 19.00 6.52 -16.80
C ILE A 497 20.35 7.19 -17.01
N SER A 498 21.26 6.46 -17.64
CA SER A 498 22.65 6.85 -17.87
C SER A 498 22.96 6.90 -19.38
N PRO A 499 24.03 7.58 -19.79
CA PRO A 499 24.46 7.62 -21.19
C PRO A 499 24.87 6.24 -21.72
N PRO A 500 24.82 6.02 -23.05
CA PRO A 500 25.08 4.72 -23.69
C PRO A 500 26.54 4.23 -23.62
N HIS A 501 27.50 5.12 -23.33
CA HIS A 501 28.90 4.76 -23.06
C HIS A 501 29.24 5.23 -21.65
N ALA A 502 29.53 4.29 -20.75
CA ALA A 502 30.16 4.63 -19.48
C ALA A 502 31.56 5.19 -19.81
N PRO A 503 31.97 6.34 -19.23
CA PRO A 503 33.33 6.81 -19.40
C PRO A 503 34.29 5.75 -18.88
N ASN A 504 35.37 5.50 -19.61
CA ASN A 504 36.53 4.82 -19.03
C ASN A 504 36.96 5.64 -17.80
N GLU A 505 37.42 4.99 -16.73
CA GLU A 505 37.75 5.59 -15.43
C GLU A 505 38.75 6.77 -15.47
N HIS A 506 39.34 7.08 -16.63
CA HIS A 506 40.29 8.18 -16.82
C HIS A 506 39.71 9.48 -17.42
N ASP A 507 38.43 9.54 -17.83
CA ASP A 507 37.82 10.78 -18.34
C ASP A 507 36.98 11.47 -17.25
N SER A 508 37.62 12.27 -16.40
CA SER A 508 36.98 13.12 -15.38
C SER A 508 36.25 14.33 -15.98
N VAL A 509 35.38 14.09 -16.98
CA VAL A 509 34.41 15.08 -17.46
C VAL A 509 33.27 15.11 -16.44
N GLY A 510 33.03 16.27 -15.82
CA GLY A 510 32.07 16.43 -14.72
C GLY A 510 30.73 15.73 -14.98
N SER A 511 30.44 14.68 -14.22
CA SER A 511 29.17 13.95 -14.27
C SER A 511 28.19 14.58 -13.28
N GLU A 512 27.05 15.03 -13.77
CA GLU A 512 26.00 15.65 -12.97
C GLU A 512 24.80 14.71 -12.84
N THR A 513 24.41 14.42 -11.60
CA THR A 513 23.30 13.50 -11.30
C THR A 513 22.05 14.27 -10.85
N LEU A 514 20.98 14.14 -11.63
CA LEU A 514 19.65 14.63 -11.29
C LEU A 514 18.86 13.52 -10.58
N THR A 515 18.65 13.66 -9.28
CA THR A 515 17.80 12.74 -8.51
C THR A 515 16.41 13.34 -8.33
N ILE A 516 15.38 12.61 -8.74
CA ILE A 516 13.98 12.95 -8.52
C ILE A 516 13.40 11.94 -7.53
N GLU A 517 13.16 12.40 -6.31
CA GLU A 517 12.55 11.59 -5.26
C GLU A 517 11.04 11.76 -5.28
N TYR A 518 10.26 10.67 -5.26
CA TYR A 518 8.79 10.75 -5.33
C TYR A 518 8.10 9.78 -4.37
N GLY A 519 7.05 10.27 -3.70
CA GLY A 519 6.26 9.53 -2.71
C GLY A 519 5.16 8.65 -3.30
N SER A 520 4.76 8.90 -4.55
CA SER A 520 3.73 8.12 -5.24
C SER A 520 3.97 8.08 -6.74
N PRO A 521 3.65 6.95 -7.43
CA PRO A 521 3.74 6.87 -8.89
C PRO A 521 2.95 7.96 -9.63
N SER A 522 1.98 8.63 -9.00
CA SER A 522 1.21 9.72 -9.61
C SER A 522 2.08 10.84 -10.19
N PHE A 523 3.31 11.01 -9.69
CA PHE A 523 4.34 11.90 -10.25
C PHE A 523 4.43 11.84 -11.80
N PHE A 524 4.42 10.65 -12.39
CA PHE A 524 4.52 10.49 -13.84
C PHE A 524 3.31 11.09 -14.57
N LEU A 525 2.12 10.98 -13.98
CA LEU A 525 0.91 11.60 -14.52
C LEU A 525 0.94 13.12 -14.34
N ASP A 526 1.49 13.63 -13.23
CA ASP A 526 1.60 15.05 -12.98
C ASP A 526 2.44 15.74 -14.07
N LEU A 527 3.61 15.17 -14.42
CA LEU A 527 4.45 15.66 -15.51
C LEU A 527 3.73 15.75 -16.87
N LEU A 528 2.75 14.87 -17.12
CA LEU A 528 1.96 14.89 -18.34
C LEU A 528 0.73 15.79 -18.25
N LEU A 529 0.09 15.89 -17.09
CA LEU A 529 -1.15 16.65 -16.87
C LEU A 529 -0.91 18.15 -16.78
N TYR A 530 0.17 18.55 -16.11
CA TYR A 530 0.51 19.96 -15.97
C TYR A 530 1.06 20.53 -17.28
N PRO A 531 0.80 21.82 -17.56
CA PRO A 531 1.25 22.49 -18.78
C PRO A 531 2.76 22.38 -19.08
N THR A 532 3.59 22.43 -18.04
CA THR A 532 5.05 22.36 -18.14
C THR A 532 5.62 21.59 -16.95
N PRO A 533 6.69 20.80 -17.12
CA PRO A 533 7.36 20.09 -16.03
C PRO A 533 7.78 21.00 -14.86
N SER A 534 8.27 22.22 -15.13
CA SER A 534 8.66 23.18 -14.09
C SER A 534 7.48 23.66 -13.24
N LEU A 535 6.29 23.77 -13.84
CA LEU A 535 5.07 24.11 -13.11
C LEU A 535 4.57 22.93 -12.27
N ALA A 536 4.70 21.70 -12.79
CA ALA A 536 4.43 20.49 -12.03
C ALA A 536 5.34 20.40 -10.79
N GLN A 537 6.65 20.61 -10.99
CA GLN A 537 7.65 20.64 -9.93
C GLN A 537 7.29 21.66 -8.85
N LEU A 538 7.06 22.92 -9.23
CA LEU A 538 6.71 23.97 -8.28
C LEU A 538 5.43 23.66 -7.50
N ILE A 539 4.37 23.17 -8.16
CA ILE A 539 3.11 22.88 -7.48
C ILE A 539 3.25 21.70 -6.52
N CYS A 540 3.84 20.60 -6.98
CA CYS A 540 3.89 19.34 -6.23
C CYS A 540 4.90 19.38 -5.09
N GLU A 541 6.05 20.03 -5.28
CA GLU A 541 7.07 20.20 -4.24
C GLU A 541 6.57 21.13 -3.13
N GLU A 542 6.02 22.30 -3.47
CA GLU A 542 5.61 23.32 -2.48
C GLU A 542 4.31 23.00 -1.74
N SER A 543 3.36 22.30 -2.38
CA SER A 543 2.01 22.16 -1.81
C SER A 543 1.73 20.85 -1.10
N GLU A 544 2.33 19.76 -1.57
CA GLU A 544 2.06 18.41 -1.07
C GLU A 544 3.34 17.66 -0.69
N GLY A 545 4.52 18.14 -1.09
CA GLY A 545 5.77 17.41 -0.92
C GLY A 545 5.69 16.02 -1.54
N THR A 546 4.96 15.87 -2.65
CA THR A 546 4.72 14.56 -3.28
C THR A 546 5.94 14.06 -4.05
N TRP A 547 6.78 14.98 -4.53
CA TRP A 547 8.09 14.69 -5.09
C TRP A 547 9.00 15.92 -5.00
N LYS A 548 10.31 15.68 -5.05
CA LYS A 548 11.38 16.69 -4.91
C LYS A 548 12.49 16.38 -5.89
N VAL A 549 13.27 17.41 -6.22
CA VAL A 549 14.40 17.29 -7.14
C VAL A 549 15.70 17.74 -6.46
N SER A 550 16.82 17.05 -6.75
CA SER A 550 18.13 17.38 -6.19
C SER A 550 18.63 18.77 -6.61
N SER A 551 18.41 19.14 -7.88
CA SER A 551 18.74 20.46 -8.41
C SER A 551 17.67 20.94 -9.39
N VAL A 552 17.06 22.08 -9.06
CA VAL A 552 16.05 22.74 -9.91
C VAL A 552 16.66 23.16 -11.25
N GLU A 553 17.94 23.53 -11.26
CA GLU A 553 18.60 23.98 -12.49
C GLU A 553 18.87 22.80 -13.44
N LEU A 554 19.38 21.68 -12.90
CA LEU A 554 19.54 20.45 -13.67
C LEU A 554 18.19 19.93 -14.18
N PHE A 555 17.15 20.01 -13.36
CA PHE A 555 15.79 19.67 -13.78
C PHE A 555 15.34 20.52 -14.96
N ARG A 556 15.54 21.84 -14.90
CA ARG A 556 15.22 22.72 -16.03
C ARG A 556 16.02 22.34 -17.26
N ARG A 557 17.31 22.05 -17.15
CA ARG A 557 18.16 21.67 -18.30
C ARG A 557 17.72 20.36 -18.97
N VAL A 558 17.32 19.37 -18.18
CA VAL A 558 16.79 18.08 -18.68
C VAL A 558 15.42 18.29 -19.35
N PHE A 559 14.56 19.12 -18.76
CA PHE A 559 13.21 19.38 -19.23
C PHE A 559 13.06 20.70 -20.02
N SER A 560 14.13 21.28 -20.55
CA SER A 560 14.08 22.47 -21.41
C SER A 560 14.14 22.08 -22.90
N GLU A 561 13.50 22.90 -23.73
CA GLU A 561 13.86 22.97 -25.14
C GLU A 561 15.30 23.49 -25.19
N GLY A 562 16.26 22.66 -25.61
CA GLY A 562 17.68 22.96 -25.51
C GLY A 562 18.01 24.40 -25.88
N THR A 563 18.35 25.21 -24.87
CA THR A 563 19.03 26.48 -25.07
C THR A 563 20.45 26.13 -25.43
N GLY A 564 20.75 26.13 -26.73
CA GLY A 564 22.11 26.42 -27.16
C GLY A 564 22.56 27.69 -26.45
N ALA A 565 23.82 27.68 -26.00
CA ALA A 565 24.47 28.84 -25.44
C ALA A 565 24.20 30.11 -26.27
N GLU A 566 24.15 31.24 -25.57
CA GLU A 566 23.86 32.57 -26.08
C GLU A 566 24.20 32.80 -27.56
N GLY A 567 23.19 33.18 -28.35
CA GLY A 567 23.38 33.81 -29.65
C GLY A 567 23.49 32.85 -30.84
N VAL A 568 22.54 33.02 -31.77
CA VAL A 568 22.61 32.52 -33.16
C VAL A 568 22.44 31.00 -33.29
N TYR A 569 21.22 30.51 -33.04
CA TYR A 569 20.43 29.65 -33.92
C TYR A 569 19.11 29.40 -33.18
N GLU A 570 18.16 30.34 -33.26
CA GLU A 570 16.76 29.97 -33.08
C GLU A 570 16.50 28.83 -34.07
N ARG A 571 16.32 27.59 -33.60
CA ARG A 571 15.60 26.59 -34.41
C ARG A 571 14.24 27.23 -34.67
N GLY A 572 14.08 27.82 -35.86
CA GLY A 572 12.86 28.51 -36.26
C GLY A 572 11.64 27.62 -36.03
N PRO A 573 10.44 28.20 -35.84
CA PRO A 573 9.25 27.47 -35.42
C PRO A 573 9.05 26.23 -36.28
N VAL A 574 9.28 25.05 -35.68
CA VAL A 574 9.29 23.80 -36.41
C VAL A 574 7.90 23.58 -37.01
N ARG A 575 7.84 23.49 -38.34
CA ARG A 575 6.60 23.28 -39.07
C ARG A 575 6.12 21.85 -38.87
N LEU A 576 5.35 21.63 -37.81
CA LEU A 576 4.59 20.39 -37.62
C LEU A 576 3.68 20.15 -38.84
N GLY A 577 3.62 18.92 -39.33
CA GLY A 577 2.63 18.51 -40.34
C GLY A 577 1.20 18.78 -39.87
N ARG A 578 0.24 18.94 -40.79
CA ARG A 578 -1.15 19.32 -40.43
C ARG A 578 -1.76 18.40 -39.36
N ALA A 579 -1.51 17.09 -39.41
CA ALA A 579 -2.01 16.12 -38.44
C ALA A 579 -1.30 16.19 -37.07
N SER A 580 0.03 16.34 -37.03
CA SER A 580 0.77 16.51 -35.77
C SER A 580 0.49 17.86 -35.12
N GLY A 581 0.28 18.92 -35.92
CA GLY A 581 -0.19 20.21 -35.45
C GLY A 581 -1.61 20.16 -34.88
N LEU A 582 -2.51 19.33 -35.42
CA LEU A 582 -3.84 19.09 -34.85
C LEU A 582 -3.74 18.37 -33.50
N LEU A 583 -3.05 17.22 -33.43
CA LEU A 583 -2.88 16.46 -32.20
C LEU A 583 -2.21 17.28 -31.08
N GLY A 584 -1.17 18.06 -31.41
CA GLY A 584 -0.54 18.98 -30.46
C GLY A 584 -1.53 20.04 -29.93
N ARG A 585 -2.39 20.60 -30.79
CA ARG A 585 -3.47 21.52 -30.34
C ARG A 585 -4.45 20.84 -29.39
N TRP A 586 -4.83 19.58 -29.64
CA TRP A 586 -5.72 18.82 -28.76
C TRP A 586 -5.08 18.56 -27.39
N ILE A 587 -3.84 18.08 -27.35
CA ILE A 587 -3.09 17.81 -26.12
C ILE A 587 -3.03 19.07 -25.25
N ASN A 588 -2.61 20.21 -25.81
CA ASN A 588 -2.52 21.46 -25.06
C ASN A 588 -3.90 22.05 -24.72
N GLY A 589 -4.89 21.84 -25.57
CA GLY A 589 -6.28 22.17 -25.29
C GLY A 589 -6.78 21.45 -24.04
N LEU A 590 -6.54 20.13 -23.94
CA LEU A 590 -6.88 19.31 -22.78
C LEU A 590 -6.16 19.79 -21.50
N ARG A 591 -4.84 20.01 -21.55
CA ARG A 591 -4.09 20.55 -20.40
C ARG A 591 -4.61 21.92 -19.96
N SER A 592 -4.90 22.80 -20.92
CA SER A 592 -5.44 24.13 -20.64
C SER A 592 -6.81 24.04 -19.97
N VAL A 593 -7.68 23.12 -20.40
CA VAL A 593 -8.97 22.87 -19.75
C VAL A 593 -8.77 22.37 -18.32
N TYR A 594 -7.90 21.38 -18.13
CA TYR A 594 -7.59 20.83 -16.80
C TYR A 594 -7.04 21.89 -15.84
N PHE A 595 -6.04 22.66 -16.28
CA PHE A 595 -5.40 23.66 -15.45
C PHE A 595 -6.34 24.84 -15.13
N ARG A 596 -7.16 25.27 -16.09
CA ARG A 596 -8.25 26.24 -15.84
C ARG A 596 -9.27 25.71 -14.84
N TRP A 597 -9.58 24.43 -14.88
CA TRP A 597 -10.46 23.80 -13.90
C TRP A 597 -9.86 23.81 -12.49
N LEU A 598 -8.56 23.51 -12.33
CA LEU A 598 -7.87 23.61 -11.03
C LEU A 598 -7.85 25.05 -10.51
N LEU A 599 -7.52 26.02 -11.37
CA LEU A 599 -7.49 27.44 -10.99
C LEU A 599 -8.87 27.98 -10.60
N ALA A 600 -9.95 27.41 -11.13
CA ALA A 600 -11.31 27.81 -10.76
C ALA A 600 -11.64 27.57 -9.28
N PHE A 601 -10.82 26.82 -8.53
CA PHE A 601 -10.98 26.60 -7.10
C PHE A 601 -10.28 27.63 -6.19
N ILE A 602 -9.65 28.66 -6.76
CA ILE A 602 -9.03 29.76 -6.00
C ILE A 602 -10.02 30.93 -5.91
N PRO A 603 -10.67 31.20 -4.76
CA PRO A 603 -11.65 32.28 -4.63
C PRO A 603 -11.00 33.67 -4.47
N ALA A 604 -11.64 34.72 -5.02
CA ALA A 604 -11.15 36.11 -5.03
C ALA A 604 -11.46 36.94 -3.76
N HIS A 605 -12.16 36.39 -2.76
CA HIS A 605 -12.64 37.16 -1.58
C HIS A 605 -11.56 37.51 -0.55
N GLU A 606 -10.33 37.00 -0.70
CA GLU A 606 -9.21 37.36 0.18
C GLU A 606 -8.55 38.67 -0.31
N SER A 607 -9.10 39.79 0.18
CA SER A 607 -8.71 41.23 0.20
C SER A 607 -7.81 41.92 -0.87
N HIS A 608 -7.18 41.26 -1.82
CA HIS A 608 -6.21 41.91 -2.73
C HIS A 608 -6.48 41.80 -4.23
N THR A 609 -7.67 41.35 -4.67
CA THR A 609 -7.93 41.12 -6.11
C THR A 609 -9.28 41.64 -6.60
N GLY A 610 -9.53 42.94 -6.43
CA GLY A 610 -10.53 43.66 -7.22
C GLY A 610 -9.81 44.36 -8.37
N PRO A 611 -9.88 43.88 -9.64
CA PRO A 611 -11.13 43.72 -10.38
C PRO A 611 -11.08 42.62 -11.48
N LEU A 612 -11.74 41.48 -11.30
CA LEU A 612 -11.78 40.43 -12.34
C LEU A 612 -13.23 39.89 -12.52
N ARG A 613 -13.85 40.17 -13.69
CA ARG A 613 -15.31 40.03 -13.98
C ARG A 613 -15.66 39.13 -15.20
N ARG A 614 -16.03 37.85 -14.94
CA ARG A 614 -16.78 36.81 -15.74
C ARG A 614 -16.41 36.38 -17.18
N ARG A 615 -16.28 35.04 -17.40
CA ARG A 615 -17.22 34.09 -18.10
C ARG A 615 -16.87 32.60 -17.81
N ALA A 616 -17.86 31.73 -17.55
CA ALA A 616 -17.65 30.28 -17.30
C ALA A 616 -18.78 29.40 -17.89
N SER A 617 -18.41 28.22 -18.43
CA SER A 617 -19.24 27.01 -18.58
C SER A 617 -18.29 25.83 -18.85
N TRP A 618 -18.28 24.69 -18.14
CA TRP A 618 -19.39 23.72 -18.09
C TRP A 618 -19.72 23.07 -16.73
N PHE A 619 -18.93 23.12 -15.64
CA PHE A 619 -19.41 22.85 -14.25
C PHE A 619 -18.38 23.22 -13.17
N PRO A 620 -18.27 24.51 -12.76
CA PRO A 620 -17.66 24.86 -11.48
C PRO A 620 -18.69 24.79 -10.33
N PRO A 621 -18.25 24.66 -9.06
CA PRO A 621 -19.13 24.74 -7.90
C PRO A 621 -19.90 26.08 -7.86
N PRO A 622 -21.10 26.12 -7.24
CA PRO A 622 -21.77 27.39 -7.01
C PRO A 622 -20.85 28.31 -6.19
N HIS A 623 -20.72 29.58 -6.58
CA HIS A 623 -19.95 30.67 -5.95
C HIS A 623 -18.48 30.93 -6.39
N PHE A 624 -17.97 30.32 -7.48
CA PHE A 624 -16.60 30.58 -7.96
C PHE A 624 -16.52 31.49 -9.21
N VAL A 625 -15.45 32.29 -9.30
CA VAL A 625 -15.21 33.27 -10.39
C VAL A 625 -14.14 32.73 -11.36
N PRO A 626 -14.39 32.76 -12.68
CA PRO A 626 -13.43 32.33 -13.70
C PRO A 626 -12.27 33.32 -13.91
N ILE A 627 -11.11 32.80 -14.32
CA ILE A 627 -9.93 33.60 -14.68
C ILE A 627 -10.19 34.36 -15.99
N HIS A 628 -9.79 35.63 -16.03
CA HIS A 628 -10.03 36.53 -17.16
C HIS A 628 -9.07 36.36 -18.32
N GLU A 629 -7.81 36.06 -18.02
CA GLU A 629 -6.84 35.79 -19.05
C GLU A 629 -6.88 34.31 -19.40
N PRO A 630 -6.96 33.98 -20.70
CA PRO A 630 -6.79 32.59 -21.11
C PRO A 630 -5.40 32.18 -20.64
N PHE A 631 -5.32 31.23 -19.72
CA PHE A 631 -4.04 30.59 -19.42
C PHE A 631 -3.39 30.19 -20.75
N THR A 632 -2.26 30.82 -21.06
CA THR A 632 -1.48 30.60 -22.27
C THR A 632 -0.43 29.54 -21.94
N ALA A 633 -0.80 28.28 -22.13
CA ALA A 633 0.19 27.21 -22.11
C ALA A 633 1.15 27.40 -23.30
N PRO A 634 2.45 27.07 -23.16
CA PRO A 634 3.32 26.91 -24.31
C PRO A 634 2.71 25.92 -25.31
N ARG A 635 3.05 26.07 -26.59
CA ARG A 635 2.43 25.29 -27.69
C ARG A 635 2.72 23.79 -27.64
N SER A 636 3.63 23.34 -26.79
CA SER A 636 3.97 21.93 -26.59
C SER A 636 4.79 21.80 -25.32
N SER A 637 4.55 20.74 -24.56
CA SER A 637 5.47 20.36 -23.48
C SER A 637 6.71 19.68 -24.09
N PRO A 638 7.90 19.85 -23.52
CA PRO A 638 9.11 19.12 -23.92
C PRO A 638 8.89 17.61 -24.04
N LEU A 639 8.06 17.03 -23.15
CA LEU A 639 7.67 15.63 -23.16
C LEU A 639 6.91 15.20 -24.44
N ASP A 640 6.14 16.10 -25.05
CA ASP A 640 5.36 15.79 -26.25
C ASP A 640 6.17 15.98 -27.54
N LEU A 641 7.15 16.89 -27.51
CA LEU A 641 7.87 17.35 -28.70
C LEU A 641 8.48 16.19 -29.49
N PRO A 642 9.26 15.25 -28.91
CA PRO A 642 9.81 14.13 -29.65
C PRO A 642 8.72 13.28 -30.32
N SER A 643 7.60 13.06 -29.62
CA SER A 643 6.47 12.28 -30.16
C SER A 643 5.72 12.98 -31.28
N LEU A 644 5.63 14.32 -31.23
CA LEU A 644 4.99 15.13 -32.26
C LEU A 644 5.86 15.31 -33.52
N HIS A 645 7.19 15.22 -33.36
CA HIS A 645 8.18 15.37 -34.43
C HIS A 645 8.54 14.04 -35.10
N ALA A 646 8.70 12.98 -34.31
CA ALA A 646 8.77 11.63 -34.85
C ALA A 646 7.42 11.32 -35.51
N SER A 647 7.39 10.60 -36.64
CA SER A 647 6.17 10.13 -37.30
C SER A 647 5.33 9.14 -36.47
N ASN A 648 5.58 9.08 -35.15
CA ASN A 648 4.96 8.19 -34.18
C ASN A 648 3.61 8.75 -33.69
N HIS A 649 2.67 8.93 -34.63
CA HIS A 649 1.32 9.40 -34.36
C HIS A 649 0.57 8.53 -33.33
N ALA A 650 0.93 7.26 -33.22
CA ALA A 650 0.40 6.36 -32.21
C ALA A 650 0.71 6.84 -30.78
N THR A 651 1.96 7.22 -30.48
CA THR A 651 2.34 7.69 -29.14
C THR A 651 1.70 9.03 -28.78
N SER A 652 1.60 9.97 -29.73
CA SER A 652 0.86 11.23 -29.49
C SER A 652 -0.63 11.00 -29.24
N LEU A 653 -1.26 10.10 -30.00
CA LEU A 653 -2.67 9.73 -29.78
C LEU A 653 -2.86 9.10 -28.40
N ARG A 654 -1.92 8.25 -27.98
CA ARG A 654 -1.88 7.63 -26.65
C ARG A 654 -1.80 8.66 -25.53
N ILE A 655 -0.89 9.63 -25.62
CA ILE A 655 -0.79 10.76 -24.68
C ILE A 655 -2.13 11.51 -24.62
N CYS A 656 -2.72 11.83 -25.78
CA CYS A 656 -4.00 12.53 -25.85
C CYS A 656 -5.14 11.75 -25.16
N LEU A 657 -5.23 10.44 -25.39
CA LEU A 657 -6.23 9.57 -24.74
C LEU A 657 -6.01 9.45 -23.24
N LEU A 658 -4.75 9.34 -22.78
CA LEU A 658 -4.40 9.31 -21.36
C LEU A 658 -4.83 10.59 -20.65
N LEU A 659 -4.55 11.76 -21.26
CA LEU A 659 -4.94 13.06 -20.72
C LEU A 659 -6.45 13.20 -20.68
N ALA A 660 -7.15 12.90 -21.80
CA ALA A 660 -8.59 12.96 -21.87
C ALA A 660 -9.24 12.07 -20.80
N HIS A 661 -8.81 10.81 -20.70
CA HIS A 661 -9.30 9.88 -19.68
C HIS A 661 -9.03 10.38 -18.27
N SER A 662 -7.82 10.88 -17.97
CA SER A 662 -7.47 11.36 -16.63
C SER A 662 -8.28 12.58 -16.21
N ILE A 663 -8.50 13.53 -17.13
CA ILE A 663 -9.34 14.71 -16.90
C ILE A 663 -10.79 14.29 -16.69
N VAL A 664 -11.34 13.43 -17.55
CA VAL A 664 -12.71 12.92 -17.42
C VAL A 664 -12.86 12.18 -16.09
N ALA A 665 -11.91 11.32 -15.71
CA ALA A 665 -11.94 10.61 -14.44
C ALA A 665 -11.96 11.60 -13.26
N GLN A 666 -11.15 12.65 -13.26
CA GLN A 666 -11.17 13.65 -12.19
C GLN A 666 -12.46 14.46 -12.15
N LEU A 667 -13.02 14.83 -13.30
CA LEU A 667 -14.31 15.53 -13.37
C LEU A 667 -15.46 14.64 -12.90
N VAL A 668 -15.45 13.36 -13.28
CA VAL A 668 -16.42 12.35 -12.82
C VAL A 668 -16.25 12.12 -11.32
N TYR A 669 -15.02 12.00 -10.81
CA TYR A 669 -14.76 11.92 -9.38
C TYR A 669 -15.27 13.15 -8.65
N TYR A 670 -14.98 14.35 -9.14
CA TYR A 670 -15.52 15.57 -8.58
C TYR A 670 -17.06 15.57 -8.56
N TRP A 671 -17.71 15.16 -9.65
CA TRP A 671 -19.16 15.07 -9.71
C TRP A 671 -19.73 13.99 -8.77
N LEU A 672 -19.17 12.79 -8.78
CA LEU A 672 -19.54 11.69 -7.89
C LEU A 672 -19.37 12.10 -6.43
N PHE A 673 -18.20 12.62 -6.07
CA PHE A 673 -17.88 12.99 -4.71
C PHE A 673 -18.68 14.22 -4.27
N ASN A 674 -18.72 15.32 -5.01
CA ASN A 674 -19.41 16.53 -4.52
C ASN A 674 -20.92 16.57 -4.81
N ARG A 675 -21.38 16.09 -5.97
CA ARG A 675 -22.80 16.22 -6.38
C ARG A 675 -23.62 15.00 -5.99
N LEU A 676 -23.15 13.80 -6.31
CA LEU A 676 -23.91 12.56 -6.07
C LEU A 676 -23.84 12.15 -4.60
N LEU A 677 -22.62 11.89 -4.11
CA LEU A 677 -22.35 11.33 -2.78
C LEU A 677 -22.19 12.43 -1.71
N ARG A 678 -21.89 13.67 -2.12
CA ARG A 678 -21.65 14.84 -1.25
C ARG A 678 -20.60 14.58 -0.17
N PHE A 679 -19.49 13.96 -0.58
CA PHE A 679 -18.30 13.75 0.22
C PHE A 679 -17.77 15.06 0.78
N ARG A 680 -17.68 15.14 2.11
CA ARG A 680 -16.99 16.21 2.81
C ARG A 680 -15.56 15.75 3.08
N PHE A 681 -14.60 16.23 2.31
CA PHE A 681 -13.21 16.13 2.75
C PHE A 681 -12.96 17.20 3.80
N VAL A 682 -11.92 17.02 4.62
CA VAL A 682 -11.44 18.12 5.46
C VAL A 682 -11.04 19.27 4.54
N HIS A 683 -11.56 20.47 4.76
CA HIS A 683 -11.50 21.58 3.79
C HIS A 683 -10.11 21.83 3.14
N PRO A 684 -8.99 21.89 3.88
CA PRO A 684 -7.67 22.03 3.26
C PRO A 684 -7.22 20.83 2.40
N THR A 685 -7.88 19.67 2.50
CA THR A 685 -7.47 18.39 1.92
C THR A 685 -8.23 17.99 0.67
N HIS A 686 -9.10 18.85 0.15
CA HIS A 686 -9.80 18.55 -1.10
C HIS A 686 -8.78 18.32 -2.24
N PRO A 687 -8.93 17.23 -3.03
CA PRO A 687 -8.02 16.91 -4.12
C PRO A 687 -7.92 18.00 -5.19
N TRP A 688 -8.99 18.79 -5.36
CA TRP A 688 -9.04 19.90 -6.32
C TRP A 688 -8.45 21.22 -5.80
N LEU A 689 -8.07 21.29 -4.52
CA LEU A 689 -7.45 22.49 -3.92
C LEU A 689 -5.91 22.47 -3.92
N VAL A 690 -5.27 21.50 -4.59
CA VAL A 690 -3.79 21.37 -4.67
C VAL A 690 -3.16 22.70 -5.09
N LEU A 691 -3.66 23.28 -6.17
CA LEU A 691 -3.13 24.54 -6.69
C LEU A 691 -3.34 25.72 -5.75
N LYS A 692 -4.49 25.77 -5.04
CA LYS A 692 -4.72 26.78 -4.01
C LYS A 692 -3.67 26.65 -2.90
N ARG A 693 -3.39 25.43 -2.45
CA ARG A 693 -2.36 25.17 -1.42
C ARG A 693 -0.98 25.63 -1.87
N ALA A 694 -0.59 25.32 -3.11
CA ALA A 694 0.69 25.74 -3.69
C ALA A 694 0.85 27.27 -3.66
N VAL A 695 -0.15 27.99 -4.14
CA VAL A 695 -0.13 29.46 -4.20
C VAL A 695 -0.04 30.07 -2.81
N PHE A 696 -0.76 29.53 -1.82
CA PHE A 696 -0.76 30.07 -0.47
C PHE A 696 0.59 29.80 0.23
N HIS A 697 1.14 28.61 0.05
CA HIS A 697 2.44 28.24 0.62
C HIS A 697 3.58 29.11 0.03
N ALA A 698 3.63 29.23 -1.30
CA ALA A 698 4.63 30.06 -1.98
C ALA A 698 4.60 31.53 -1.52
N ASN A 699 3.42 32.05 -1.19
CA ASN A 699 3.25 33.41 -0.67
C ASN A 699 3.34 33.52 0.86
N ARG A 700 3.70 32.44 1.57
CA ARG A 700 3.74 32.35 3.05
C ARG A 700 2.44 32.77 3.74
N ILE A 701 1.30 32.59 3.07
CA ILE A 701 -0.03 32.91 3.60
C ILE A 701 -0.53 31.70 4.40
N PRO A 702 -0.88 31.85 5.70
CA PRO A 702 -1.40 30.74 6.48
C PRO A 702 -2.76 30.30 5.94
N LEU A 703 -2.91 28.99 5.66
CA LEU A 703 -4.22 28.40 5.37
C LEU A 703 -5.08 28.48 6.63
N SER A 704 -6.02 29.42 6.68
CA SER A 704 -6.90 29.52 7.85
C SER A 704 -7.77 28.25 7.96
N PRO A 705 -7.85 27.63 9.15
CA PRO A 705 -8.78 26.52 9.38
C PRO A 705 -10.25 26.99 9.48
N SER A 706 -10.50 28.30 9.39
CA SER A 706 -11.79 28.93 9.67
C SER A 706 -12.53 29.33 8.38
N SER A 707 -13.23 28.36 7.78
CA SER A 707 -14.54 28.65 7.18
C SER A 707 -15.44 27.45 7.42
N HIS A 708 -16.03 27.41 8.61
CA HIS A 708 -17.26 26.66 8.83
C HIS A 708 -18.36 27.31 7.98
N GLY A 709 -18.59 26.73 6.80
CA GLY A 709 -19.77 26.94 5.95
C GLY A 709 -20.33 25.58 5.55
#